data_AF-A0A1E1WTK2-F1
#
_entry.id   AF-A0A1E1WTK2-F1
#
_cell.length_a   1.000
_cell.length_b   1.000
_cell.length_c   1.000
_cell.angle_alpha   90.00
_cell.angle_beta   90.00
_cell.angle_gamma   90.00
#
_symmetry.space_group_name_H-M   'P 1'
#
loop_
_entity.id
_entity.type
_entity.pdbx_description
1 polymer ?
#
loop_
_entity_poly.entity_id
_entity_poly.type
_entity_poly.pdbx_seq_one_letter_code
_entity_poly.pdbx_strand_id
1 'polypeptide(L)'
;LMDQHIYQNCTKILCSMVEKNIKTALEVQQQEKVILRSLKVGNFTMKILIKVHNIFKHATEKNYNYIVELLLYIYLNNPSYLTFICEKSPQFINLVKSNVLNPSDALLKEMLMEEKFVNHLHNIDLNGLENKDNLLGYVIFIMSAIKSGLQENNTRYNKYKIIDCVFRWLPYGHIWFNMGLKFEAIGEVKCNSFGLYEQLLTHMFVLACTCDSEEINHLQQKIYESILSANCYSALFSSNLLELLVRSSSRSFLMGQISSLTTTYQKLENYQLFADSPQYVHIRYTLRSLYKYLHTEHKIRMYNNQLICDEKNFGLWSAIGIKSLPEELQSRVEEQIVETLKNKLHKVLNSGVQSPDEIESLVKIMNVCATCSLIDHTDTLEDYVIKAWTKMCPNNSKFLLPNGALVMGCVWYLNYIEALVSLTIAMKCILATGANMIKVHHVVSSMIQEGNTEVKLVLIKLFFTMMLTPVCDENKRAVDTLLLSTFKSLFEQNDIVVKNRFFSALRKHISDKNIERIISKVVNENSTLQKTWQTYTKRGTLNENVDLKTQLIGTIDFKYRHKCLESVCMESSDSECVTNKANSSNFDFADIDTLFEAESDSEPACKKVKLDTSDVEEIIARLENDASQLSQVKENVFTRDYKDRVIGVCEMLRNIID
;
A
#
# COMPACT_ATOMS: atom_id res chain seq x y z
N LEU A 1 -43.18 -6.38 16.13
CA LEU A 1 -43.49 -7.63 15.39
C LEU A 1 -44.32 -7.38 14.12
N MET A 2 -45.56 -6.85 14.16
CA MET A 2 -46.36 -6.59 12.93
C MET A 2 -45.72 -5.56 11.97
N ASP A 3 -45.25 -4.41 12.49
CA ASP A 3 -44.64 -3.34 11.65
C ASP A 3 -43.32 -3.76 10.99
N GLN A 4 -42.58 -4.67 11.63
CA GLN A 4 -41.31 -5.19 11.14
C GLN A 4 -41.48 -6.08 9.90
N HIS A 5 -42.43 -7.01 9.93
CA HIS A 5 -42.73 -7.85 8.77
C HIS A 5 -43.25 -7.01 7.60
N ILE A 6 -44.04 -5.96 7.86
CA ILE A 6 -44.53 -5.06 6.82
C ILE A 6 -43.37 -4.28 6.19
N TYR A 7 -42.51 -3.65 7.00
CA TYR A 7 -41.34 -2.93 6.48
C TYR A 7 -40.42 -3.84 5.67
N GLN A 8 -40.09 -5.02 6.20
CA GLN A 8 -39.19 -5.97 5.54
C GLN A 8 -39.76 -6.50 4.22
N ASN A 9 -41.03 -6.90 4.20
CA ASN A 9 -41.68 -7.42 2.99
C ASN A 9 -41.82 -6.33 1.92
N CYS A 10 -42.24 -5.12 2.31
CA CYS A 10 -42.33 -3.98 1.39
C CYS A 10 -40.96 -3.63 0.81
N THR A 11 -39.94 -3.52 1.66
CA THR A 11 -38.56 -3.21 1.25
C THR A 11 -38.02 -4.28 0.29
N LYS A 12 -38.17 -5.57 0.61
CA LYS A 12 -37.75 -6.67 -0.25
C LYS A 12 -38.39 -6.62 -1.64
N ILE A 13 -39.72 -6.42 -1.71
CA ILE A 13 -40.44 -6.35 -2.97
C ILE A 13 -40.00 -5.14 -3.79
N LEU A 14 -39.94 -3.96 -3.17
CA LEU A 14 -39.56 -2.72 -3.83
C LEU A 14 -38.12 -2.78 -4.34
N CYS A 15 -37.18 -3.27 -3.53
CA CYS A 15 -35.78 -3.44 -3.94
C CYS A 15 -35.66 -4.41 -5.13
N SER A 16 -36.33 -5.57 -5.07
CA SER A 16 -36.32 -6.55 -6.17
C SER A 16 -36.94 -5.97 -7.45
N MET A 17 -37.99 -5.16 -7.34
CA MET A 17 -38.59 -4.48 -8.50
C MET A 17 -37.63 -3.48 -9.14
N VAL A 18 -36.93 -2.66 -8.34
CA VAL A 18 -35.93 -1.72 -8.87
C VAL A 18 -34.80 -2.48 -9.57
N GLU A 19 -34.24 -3.49 -8.90
CA GLU A 19 -33.14 -4.31 -9.44
C GLU A 19 -33.54 -4.97 -10.77
N LYS A 20 -34.73 -5.58 -10.84
CA LYS A 20 -35.24 -6.22 -12.06
C LYS A 20 -35.40 -5.22 -13.21
N ASN A 21 -35.87 -4.01 -12.94
CA ASN A 21 -36.01 -2.98 -13.97
C ASN A 21 -34.66 -2.47 -14.48
N ILE A 22 -33.65 -2.37 -13.60
CA ILE A 22 -32.28 -2.02 -14.02
C ILE A 22 -31.66 -3.16 -14.83
N LYS A 23 -31.79 -4.42 -14.38
CA LYS A 23 -31.34 -5.60 -15.14
C LYS A 23 -31.94 -5.63 -16.54
N THR A 24 -33.26 -5.44 -16.61
CA THR A 24 -34.00 -5.34 -17.88
C THR A 24 -33.36 -4.28 -18.76
N ALA A 25 -33.19 -3.04 -18.26
CA ALA A 25 -32.58 -1.95 -19.04
C ALA A 25 -31.12 -2.22 -19.49
N LEU A 26 -30.37 -3.04 -18.76
CA LEU A 26 -28.97 -3.36 -19.08
C LEU A 26 -28.82 -4.49 -20.12
N GLU A 27 -29.89 -5.24 -20.42
CA GLU A 27 -29.88 -6.32 -21.41
C GLU A 27 -29.39 -5.84 -22.78
N VAL A 28 -28.67 -6.71 -23.47
CA VAL A 28 -28.11 -6.46 -24.79
C VAL A 28 -29.25 -6.48 -25.83
N GLN A 29 -29.23 -5.56 -26.80
CA GLN A 29 -30.22 -5.44 -27.90
C GLN A 29 -31.66 -5.06 -27.49
N GLN A 30 -31.84 -4.36 -26.37
CA GLN A 30 -33.16 -3.91 -25.96
C GLN A 30 -33.60 -2.61 -26.66
N GLN A 31 -34.91 -2.50 -26.95
CA GLN A 31 -35.48 -1.29 -27.57
C GLN A 31 -35.40 -0.09 -26.61
N GLU A 32 -35.03 1.09 -27.10
CA GLU A 32 -34.91 2.32 -26.29
C GLU A 32 -36.17 2.65 -25.48
N LYS A 33 -37.35 2.37 -26.03
CA LYS A 33 -38.64 2.57 -25.36
C LYS A 33 -38.79 1.66 -24.13
N VAL A 34 -38.29 0.43 -24.21
CA VAL A 34 -38.31 -0.54 -23.10
C VAL A 34 -37.30 -0.14 -22.03
N ILE A 35 -36.10 0.30 -22.43
CA ILE A 35 -35.09 0.86 -21.54
C ILE A 35 -35.67 2.04 -20.76
N LEU A 36 -36.21 3.04 -21.45
CA LEU A 36 -36.77 4.24 -20.82
C LEU A 36 -37.93 3.92 -19.88
N ARG A 37 -38.83 3.01 -20.29
CA ARG A 37 -39.96 2.59 -19.44
C ARG A 37 -39.47 1.90 -18.18
N SER A 38 -38.52 0.97 -18.30
CA SER A 38 -37.97 0.21 -17.18
C SER A 38 -37.29 1.14 -16.17
N LEU A 39 -36.45 2.06 -16.65
CA LEU A 39 -35.78 3.04 -15.78
C LEU A 39 -36.77 4.00 -15.09
N LYS A 40 -37.83 4.44 -15.79
CA LYS A 40 -38.89 5.28 -15.18
C LYS A 40 -39.69 4.52 -14.11
N VAL A 41 -39.99 3.24 -14.34
CA VAL A 41 -40.64 2.38 -13.33
C VAL A 41 -39.72 2.18 -12.13
N GLY A 42 -38.41 1.96 -12.35
CA GLY A 42 -37.40 1.92 -11.29
C GLY A 42 -37.39 3.20 -10.46
N ASN A 43 -37.36 4.37 -11.10
CA ASN A 43 -37.42 5.69 -10.44
C ASN A 43 -38.67 5.84 -9.57
N PHE A 44 -39.85 5.51 -10.12
CA PHE A 44 -41.10 5.56 -9.36
C PHE A 44 -41.08 4.63 -8.14
N THR A 45 -40.56 3.41 -8.31
CA THR A 45 -40.43 2.43 -7.23
C THR A 45 -39.45 2.90 -6.15
N MET A 46 -38.33 3.52 -6.52
CA MET A 46 -37.39 4.15 -5.56
C MET A 46 -38.06 5.27 -4.75
N LYS A 47 -38.90 6.09 -5.38
CA LYS A 47 -39.67 7.13 -4.66
C LYS A 47 -40.65 6.52 -3.65
N ILE A 48 -41.25 5.38 -3.97
CA ILE A 48 -42.09 4.63 -3.01
C ILE A 48 -41.22 4.10 -1.87
N LEU A 49 -40.06 3.52 -2.18
CA LEU A 49 -39.12 3.01 -1.18
C LEU A 49 -38.70 4.10 -0.18
N ILE A 50 -38.37 5.31 -0.66
CA ILE A 50 -38.08 6.48 0.19
C ILE A 50 -39.27 6.81 1.11
N LYS A 51 -40.49 6.84 0.57
CA LYS A 51 -41.70 7.09 1.38
C LYS A 51 -41.93 6.02 2.44
N VAL A 52 -41.77 4.75 2.08
CA VAL A 52 -41.88 3.62 3.02
C VAL A 52 -40.84 3.76 4.12
N HIS A 53 -39.59 4.06 3.77
CA HIS A 53 -38.53 4.30 4.74
C HIS A 53 -38.87 5.42 5.73
N ASN A 54 -39.41 6.54 5.23
CA ASN A 54 -39.81 7.68 6.05
C ASN A 54 -41.01 7.37 6.97
N ILE A 55 -42.00 6.59 6.50
CA ILE A 55 -43.13 6.17 7.33
C ILE A 55 -42.65 5.34 8.52
N PHE A 56 -41.69 4.44 8.29
CA PHE A 56 -41.16 3.55 9.31
C PHE A 56 -39.92 4.12 10.01
N LYS A 57 -39.63 5.43 9.92
CA LYS A 57 -38.40 6.06 10.44
C LYS A 57 -38.08 5.65 11.89
N HIS A 58 -39.09 5.61 12.75
CA HIS A 58 -38.96 5.30 14.18
C HIS A 58 -39.17 3.83 14.55
N ALA A 59 -39.24 2.92 13.58
CA ALA A 59 -39.38 1.49 13.86
C ALA A 59 -38.14 0.95 14.60
N THR A 60 -38.36 0.15 15.64
CA THR A 60 -37.31 -0.36 16.54
C THR A 60 -36.39 -1.40 15.88
N GLU A 61 -36.89 -2.17 14.92
CA GLU A 61 -36.11 -3.18 14.20
C GLU A 61 -36.30 -3.05 12.68
N LYS A 62 -35.25 -2.58 11.98
CA LYS A 62 -35.19 -2.50 10.51
C LYS A 62 -34.10 -3.43 10.00
N ASN A 63 -34.41 -4.19 8.96
CA ASN A 63 -33.42 -4.94 8.19
C ASN A 63 -33.02 -4.12 6.97
N TYR A 64 -31.75 -3.74 6.88
CA TYR A 64 -31.21 -2.92 5.79
C TYR A 64 -30.58 -3.74 4.65
N ASN A 65 -30.48 -5.06 4.79
CA ASN A 65 -29.76 -5.93 3.85
C ASN A 65 -30.23 -5.72 2.40
N TYR A 66 -31.55 -5.76 2.17
CA TYR A 66 -32.13 -5.60 0.83
C TYR A 66 -31.85 -4.23 0.21
N ILE A 67 -31.78 -3.17 1.04
CA ILE A 67 -31.49 -1.83 0.55
C ILE A 67 -30.00 -1.70 0.24
N VAL A 68 -29.13 -2.24 1.09
CA VAL A 68 -27.68 -2.25 0.84
C VAL A 68 -27.35 -3.06 -0.40
N GLU A 69 -27.91 -4.25 -0.57
CA GLU A 69 -27.73 -5.07 -1.79
C GLU A 69 -28.17 -4.32 -3.05
N LEU A 70 -29.31 -3.62 -2.99
CA LEU A 70 -29.78 -2.78 -4.08
C LEU A 70 -28.81 -1.63 -4.37
N LEU A 71 -28.38 -0.90 -3.35
CA LEU A 71 -27.46 0.25 -3.50
C LEU A 71 -26.11 -0.20 -4.05
N LEU A 72 -25.56 -1.32 -3.58
CA LEU A 72 -24.35 -1.93 -4.13
C LEU A 72 -24.50 -2.22 -5.62
N TYR A 73 -25.63 -2.82 -6.02
CA TYR A 73 -25.92 -3.11 -7.42
C TYR A 73 -26.06 -1.84 -8.26
N ILE A 74 -26.71 -0.81 -7.73
CA ILE A 74 -26.89 0.48 -8.41
C ILE A 74 -25.55 1.20 -8.59
N TYR A 75 -24.75 1.32 -7.54
CA TYR A 75 -23.46 2.02 -7.58
C TYR A 75 -22.38 1.28 -8.36
N LEU A 76 -22.46 -0.05 -8.45
CA LEU A 76 -21.66 -0.81 -9.41
C LEU A 76 -21.94 -0.33 -10.85
N ASN A 77 -23.20 -0.09 -11.20
CA ASN A 77 -23.62 0.41 -12.51
C ASN A 77 -23.50 1.94 -12.65
N ASN A 78 -22.42 2.52 -12.13
CA ASN A 78 -22.10 3.94 -12.28
C ASN A 78 -21.64 4.27 -13.73
N PRO A 79 -21.61 5.56 -14.13
CA PRO A 79 -21.23 5.98 -15.48
C PRO A 79 -19.89 5.44 -15.96
N SER A 80 -18.88 5.43 -15.10
CA SER A 80 -17.53 4.98 -15.45
C SER A 80 -17.49 3.49 -15.73
N TYR A 81 -18.19 2.68 -14.92
CA TYR A 81 -18.32 1.25 -15.15
C TYR A 81 -19.14 0.93 -16.40
N LEU A 82 -20.27 1.62 -16.60
CA LEU A 82 -21.12 1.42 -17.78
C LEU A 82 -20.43 1.80 -19.09
N THR A 83 -19.56 2.81 -19.06
CA THR A 83 -18.77 3.22 -20.24
C THR A 83 -17.65 2.23 -20.53
N PHE A 84 -16.89 1.85 -19.49
CA PHE A 84 -15.65 1.09 -19.66
C PHE A 84 -15.87 -0.42 -19.80
N ILE A 85 -16.78 -1.00 -19.02
CA ILE A 85 -17.02 -2.45 -18.98
C ILE A 85 -18.23 -2.84 -19.82
N CYS A 86 -19.34 -2.09 -19.72
CA CYS A 86 -20.57 -2.42 -20.42
C CYS A 86 -20.69 -1.75 -21.80
N GLU A 87 -19.72 -0.91 -22.18
CA GLU A 87 -19.66 -0.16 -23.45
C GLU A 87 -20.98 0.53 -23.85
N LYS A 88 -21.70 1.06 -22.85
CA LYS A 88 -23.01 1.71 -23.07
C LYS A 88 -22.86 3.13 -23.60
N SER A 89 -23.86 3.58 -24.36
CA SER A 89 -23.86 4.92 -24.96
C SER A 89 -24.03 6.05 -23.91
N PRO A 90 -23.53 7.26 -24.18
CA PRO A 90 -23.72 8.42 -23.30
C PRO A 90 -25.20 8.75 -23.03
N GLN A 91 -26.08 8.52 -24.01
CA GLN A 91 -27.52 8.71 -23.86
C GLN A 91 -28.11 7.75 -22.82
N PHE A 92 -27.72 6.47 -22.87
CA PHE A 92 -28.12 5.47 -21.88
C PHE A 92 -27.62 5.85 -20.48
N ILE A 93 -26.37 6.26 -20.38
CA ILE A 93 -25.75 6.68 -19.11
C ILE A 93 -26.50 7.87 -18.49
N ASN A 94 -26.90 8.85 -19.29
CA ASN A 94 -27.72 9.98 -18.82
C ASN A 94 -29.10 9.55 -18.32
N LEU A 95 -29.71 8.53 -18.94
CA LEU A 95 -30.97 7.96 -18.47
C LEU A 95 -30.81 7.23 -17.13
N VAL A 96 -29.74 6.45 -16.96
CA VAL A 96 -29.42 5.78 -15.68
C VAL A 96 -29.13 6.82 -14.59
N LYS A 97 -28.35 7.87 -14.90
CA LYS A 97 -28.04 8.94 -13.96
C LYS A 97 -29.31 9.64 -13.46
N SER A 98 -30.18 10.06 -14.38
CA SER A 98 -31.40 10.79 -14.04
C SER A 98 -32.48 9.94 -13.35
N ASN A 99 -32.61 8.66 -13.70
CA ASN A 99 -33.72 7.82 -13.23
C ASN A 99 -33.34 6.82 -12.12
N VAL A 100 -32.05 6.53 -11.92
CA VAL A 100 -31.59 5.54 -10.94
C VAL A 100 -30.62 6.16 -9.96
N LEU A 101 -29.49 6.72 -10.42
CA LEU A 101 -28.46 7.24 -9.50
C LEU A 101 -28.96 8.44 -8.69
N ASN A 102 -29.57 9.46 -9.32
CA ASN A 102 -30.07 10.63 -8.60
C ASN A 102 -31.13 10.27 -7.53
N PRO A 103 -32.16 9.42 -7.80
CA PRO A 103 -33.06 8.94 -6.75
C PRO A 103 -32.37 8.09 -5.68
N SER A 104 -31.33 7.34 -6.03
CA SER A 104 -30.57 6.53 -5.07
C SER A 104 -29.73 7.38 -4.13
N ASP A 105 -29.13 8.46 -4.64
CA ASP A 105 -28.44 9.46 -3.82
C ASP A 105 -29.41 10.12 -2.82
N ALA A 106 -30.65 10.38 -3.23
CA ALA A 106 -31.68 10.90 -2.32
C ALA A 106 -32.07 9.89 -1.22
N LEU A 107 -32.21 8.61 -1.58
CA LEU A 107 -32.44 7.54 -0.59
C LEU A 107 -31.25 7.43 0.37
N LEU A 108 -30.02 7.44 -0.16
CA LEU A 108 -28.80 7.32 0.63
C LEU A 108 -28.68 8.45 1.67
N LYS A 109 -28.98 9.69 1.28
CA LYS A 109 -28.99 10.83 2.20
C LYS A 109 -29.89 10.60 3.41
N GLU A 110 -31.13 10.17 3.19
CA GLU A 110 -32.06 9.87 4.28
C GLU A 110 -31.54 8.74 5.18
N MET A 111 -30.91 7.72 4.61
CA MET A 111 -30.43 6.56 5.35
C MET A 111 -29.16 6.82 6.16
N LEU A 112 -28.25 7.68 5.69
CA LEU A 112 -27.01 8.03 6.42
C LEU A 112 -27.28 8.70 7.77
N MET A 113 -28.48 9.26 7.93
CA MET A 113 -28.96 9.83 9.19
C MET A 113 -29.27 8.77 10.25
N GLU A 114 -29.45 7.50 9.86
CA GLU A 114 -29.76 6.41 10.78
C GLU A 114 -28.48 5.68 11.21
N GLU A 115 -28.14 5.77 12.49
CA GLU A 115 -26.92 5.13 13.02
C GLU A 115 -26.90 3.62 12.76
N LYS A 116 -28.04 2.95 12.88
CA LYS A 116 -28.20 1.52 12.58
C LYS A 116 -27.84 1.18 11.14
N PHE A 117 -28.15 2.05 10.18
CA PHE A 117 -27.77 1.85 8.78
C PHE A 117 -26.25 2.01 8.61
N VAL A 118 -25.67 3.09 9.12
CA VAL A 118 -24.22 3.33 9.05
C VAL A 118 -23.45 2.16 9.66
N ASN A 119 -23.97 1.57 10.75
CA ASN A 119 -23.27 0.48 11.40
C ASN A 119 -23.58 -0.93 10.89
N HIS A 120 -24.66 -1.04 10.11
CA HIS A 120 -24.79 -2.12 9.15
C HIS A 120 -23.76 -2.02 7.99
N LEU A 121 -23.53 -0.83 7.42
CA LEU A 121 -22.52 -0.61 6.36
C LEU A 121 -21.10 -0.97 6.82
N HIS A 122 -20.77 -0.61 8.06
CA HIS A 122 -19.51 -0.97 8.67
C HIS A 122 -19.37 -2.48 8.86
N ASN A 123 -20.44 -3.21 9.21
CA ASN A 123 -20.38 -4.64 9.50
C ASN A 123 -20.49 -5.55 8.28
N ILE A 124 -20.43 -5.01 7.05
CA ILE A 124 -20.43 -5.82 5.83
C ILE A 124 -19.18 -6.70 5.78
N ASP A 125 -19.37 -7.99 5.51
CA ASP A 125 -18.27 -8.93 5.31
C ASP A 125 -17.61 -8.67 3.94
N LEU A 126 -16.38 -8.16 3.99
CA LEU A 126 -15.61 -7.87 2.79
C LEU A 126 -15.12 -9.14 2.11
N ASN A 127 -14.86 -10.23 2.86
CA ASN A 127 -14.38 -11.49 2.30
C ASN A 127 -15.46 -12.12 1.38
N GLY A 128 -16.73 -11.98 1.75
CA GLY A 128 -17.87 -12.36 0.91
C GLY A 128 -18.04 -11.52 -0.37
N LEU A 129 -17.39 -10.34 -0.45
CA LEU A 129 -17.44 -9.43 -1.60
C LEU A 129 -16.23 -9.56 -2.54
N GLU A 130 -15.13 -10.19 -2.09
CA GLU A 130 -13.86 -10.29 -2.83
C GLU A 130 -13.99 -10.92 -4.21
N ASN A 131 -14.94 -11.84 -4.39
CA ASN A 131 -15.07 -12.64 -5.62
C ASN A 131 -15.92 -11.99 -6.74
N LYS A 132 -16.43 -10.76 -6.57
CA LYS A 132 -17.35 -10.13 -7.53
C LYS A 132 -17.08 -8.63 -7.68
N ASP A 133 -17.50 -8.04 -8.79
CA ASP A 133 -17.54 -6.57 -8.99
C ASP A 133 -18.32 -5.82 -7.89
N ASN A 134 -18.97 -6.56 -6.99
CA ASN A 134 -19.61 -6.05 -5.78
C ASN A 134 -18.65 -5.26 -4.86
N LEU A 135 -17.36 -5.62 -4.78
CA LEU A 135 -16.40 -4.81 -4.00
C LEU A 135 -16.22 -3.41 -4.62
N LEU A 136 -16.14 -3.32 -5.95
CA LEU A 136 -16.16 -2.02 -6.63
C LEU A 136 -17.45 -1.26 -6.38
N GLY A 137 -18.60 -1.96 -6.42
CA GLY A 137 -19.89 -1.39 -6.03
C GLY A 137 -19.86 -0.80 -4.62
N TYR A 138 -19.25 -1.49 -3.66
CA TYR A 138 -19.06 -1.02 -2.29
C TYR A 138 -18.15 0.21 -2.21
N VAL A 139 -17.02 0.22 -2.92
CA VAL A 139 -16.12 1.39 -2.96
C VAL A 139 -16.86 2.65 -3.43
N ILE A 140 -17.57 2.54 -4.55
CA ILE A 140 -18.28 3.67 -5.16
C ILE A 140 -19.49 4.09 -4.30
N PHE A 141 -20.10 3.12 -3.63
CA PHE A 141 -21.15 3.37 -2.66
C PHE A 141 -20.63 4.17 -1.46
N ILE A 142 -19.49 3.80 -0.87
CA ILE A 142 -18.87 4.56 0.24
C ILE A 142 -18.45 5.96 -0.22
N MET A 143 -17.91 6.12 -1.43
CA MET A 143 -17.62 7.45 -1.99
C MET A 143 -18.88 8.32 -2.13
N SER A 144 -19.98 7.71 -2.59
CA SER A 144 -21.29 8.38 -2.70
C SER A 144 -21.87 8.71 -1.31
N ALA A 145 -21.59 7.89 -0.29
CA ALA A 145 -21.97 8.15 1.08
C ALA A 145 -21.21 9.36 1.65
N ILE A 146 -19.89 9.43 1.45
CA ILE A 146 -19.06 10.59 1.83
C ILE A 146 -19.59 11.85 1.14
N LYS A 147 -19.80 11.80 -0.18
CA LYS A 147 -20.33 12.92 -0.96
C LYS A 147 -21.70 13.38 -0.45
N SER A 148 -22.59 12.44 -0.16
CA SER A 148 -23.94 12.74 0.34
C SER A 148 -23.89 13.38 1.72
N GLY A 149 -23.07 12.86 2.63
CA GLY A 149 -22.89 13.42 3.97
C GLY A 149 -22.26 14.81 3.96
N LEU A 150 -21.37 15.12 3.02
CA LEU A 150 -20.76 16.44 2.88
C LEU A 150 -21.71 17.53 2.35
N GLN A 151 -22.80 17.17 1.67
CA GLN A 151 -23.75 18.13 1.10
C GLN A 151 -24.78 18.64 2.12
N GLU A 152 -24.88 18.01 3.29
CA GLU A 152 -25.79 18.41 4.35
C GLU A 152 -25.06 19.20 5.43
N ASN A 153 -25.24 20.52 5.43
CA ASN A 153 -24.55 21.43 6.36
C ASN A 153 -24.90 21.23 7.85
N ASN A 154 -25.84 20.33 8.19
CA ASN A 154 -26.47 20.27 9.53
C ASN A 154 -26.42 18.91 10.22
N THR A 155 -25.76 17.89 9.67
CA THR A 155 -26.00 16.50 10.14
C THR A 155 -24.71 15.78 10.58
N ARG A 156 -24.63 15.50 11.89
CA ARG A 156 -23.61 14.65 12.53
C ARG A 156 -23.92 13.18 12.23
N TYR A 157 -23.59 12.70 11.03
CA TYR A 157 -23.52 11.25 10.80
C TYR A 157 -22.19 10.71 11.35
N ASN A 158 -22.15 9.43 11.69
CA ASN A 158 -20.98 8.83 12.34
C ASN A 158 -19.82 8.67 11.34
N LYS A 159 -18.93 9.69 11.27
CA LYS A 159 -17.81 9.72 10.32
C LYS A 159 -16.76 8.66 10.65
N TYR A 160 -16.55 8.29 11.92
CA TYR A 160 -15.64 7.22 12.34
C TYR A 160 -15.89 5.93 11.57
N LYS A 161 -17.16 5.51 11.52
CA LYS A 161 -17.55 4.26 10.85
C LYS A 161 -17.32 4.32 9.35
N ILE A 162 -17.50 5.49 8.72
CA ILE A 162 -17.22 5.70 7.29
C ILE A 162 -15.72 5.69 7.00
N ILE A 163 -14.92 6.33 7.85
CA ILE A 163 -13.45 6.28 7.79
C ILE A 163 -13.00 4.81 7.86
N ASP A 164 -13.50 4.06 8.85
CA ASP A 164 -13.15 2.65 8.99
C ASP A 164 -13.56 1.81 7.78
N CYS A 165 -14.74 2.07 7.19
CA CYS A 165 -15.16 1.39 5.97
C CYS A 165 -14.11 1.55 4.88
N VAL A 166 -13.58 2.76 4.67
CA VAL A 166 -12.55 3.02 3.67
C VAL A 166 -11.28 2.23 3.97
N PHE A 167 -10.75 2.35 5.19
CA PHE A 167 -9.50 1.69 5.55
C PHE A 167 -9.58 0.16 5.55
N ARG A 168 -10.76 -0.42 5.81
CA ARG A 168 -10.97 -1.87 5.77
C ARG A 168 -10.85 -2.49 4.37
N TRP A 169 -11.25 -1.77 3.32
CA TRP A 169 -11.20 -2.33 1.95
C TRP A 169 -9.94 -1.94 1.18
N LEU A 170 -9.21 -0.88 1.58
CA LEU A 170 -7.95 -0.45 0.93
C LEU A 170 -6.96 -1.60 0.65
N PRO A 171 -6.79 -2.61 1.52
CA PRO A 171 -5.89 -3.74 1.24
C PRO A 171 -6.22 -4.52 -0.04
N TYR A 172 -7.47 -4.46 -0.49
CA TYR A 172 -8.00 -5.12 -1.69
C TYR A 172 -8.09 -4.16 -2.90
N GLY A 173 -7.63 -2.91 -2.74
CA GLY A 173 -7.80 -1.85 -3.72
C GLY A 173 -6.93 -1.97 -4.97
N HIS A 174 -5.88 -2.81 -4.96
CA HIS A 174 -4.91 -2.91 -6.06
C HIS A 174 -5.55 -3.31 -7.39
N ILE A 175 -6.60 -4.12 -7.37
CA ILE A 175 -7.34 -4.53 -8.58
C ILE A 175 -8.11 -3.33 -9.12
N TRP A 176 -8.90 -2.69 -8.25
CA TRP A 176 -9.87 -1.67 -8.64
C TRP A 176 -9.24 -0.35 -9.00
N PHE A 177 -8.15 0.05 -8.32
CA PHE A 177 -7.39 1.23 -8.66
C PHE A 177 -6.69 1.12 -10.03
N ASN A 178 -6.32 -0.10 -10.45
CA ASN A 178 -5.62 -0.35 -11.71
C ASN A 178 -6.53 -0.81 -12.85
N MET A 179 -7.85 -0.93 -12.61
CA MET A 179 -8.82 -1.36 -13.62
C MET A 179 -9.00 -0.36 -14.77
N GLY A 180 -8.57 0.90 -14.60
CA GLY A 180 -8.62 1.94 -15.63
C GLY A 180 -9.92 2.73 -15.70
N LEU A 181 -10.76 2.64 -14.66
CA LEU A 181 -11.99 3.43 -14.54
C LEU A 181 -11.67 4.93 -14.52
N LYS A 182 -12.42 5.70 -15.32
CA LYS A 182 -12.26 7.14 -15.47
C LYS A 182 -13.52 7.88 -14.99
N PHE A 183 -13.35 8.77 -14.03
CA PHE A 183 -14.40 9.59 -13.46
C PHE A 183 -14.25 11.03 -13.94
N GLU A 184 -15.32 11.63 -14.43
CA GLU A 184 -15.34 13.01 -14.89
C GLU A 184 -15.08 13.98 -13.72
N ALA A 185 -14.23 14.98 -13.94
CA ALA A 185 -14.06 16.08 -12.99
C ALA A 185 -15.38 16.85 -12.82
N ILE A 186 -15.71 17.17 -11.57
CA ILE A 186 -16.85 18.02 -11.24
C ILE A 186 -16.35 19.48 -11.33
N GLY A 187 -16.53 20.15 -12.48
CA GLY A 187 -16.12 21.55 -12.66
C GLY A 187 -16.08 22.01 -14.14
N GLU A 188 -15.81 23.29 -14.38
CA GLU A 188 -15.80 23.91 -15.73
C GLU A 188 -14.65 23.43 -16.64
N VAL A 189 -13.64 22.75 -16.09
CA VAL A 189 -12.49 22.25 -16.86
C VAL A 189 -12.80 20.87 -17.45
N LYS A 190 -13.41 20.85 -18.63
CA LYS A 190 -13.89 19.65 -19.36
C LYS A 190 -12.83 18.60 -19.76
N CYS A 191 -11.55 18.74 -19.40
CA CYS A 191 -10.46 17.91 -19.97
C CYS A 191 -9.80 16.89 -19.04
N ASN A 192 -10.13 16.83 -17.74
CA ASN A 192 -9.42 15.91 -16.83
C ASN A 192 -10.37 14.83 -16.31
N SER A 193 -10.19 13.59 -16.79
CA SER A 193 -10.75 12.40 -16.15
C SER A 193 -9.76 11.85 -15.12
N PHE A 194 -10.23 11.53 -13.92
CA PHE A 194 -9.40 10.99 -12.84
C PHE A 194 -9.68 9.51 -12.60
N GLY A 195 -8.69 8.77 -12.07
CA GLY A 195 -8.87 7.38 -11.67
C GLY A 195 -9.68 7.24 -10.39
N LEU A 196 -10.04 5.99 -10.05
CA LEU A 196 -10.75 5.68 -8.81
C LEU A 196 -9.94 6.10 -7.57
N TYR A 197 -8.62 5.94 -7.62
CA TYR A 197 -7.70 6.27 -6.54
C TYR A 197 -7.76 7.77 -6.20
N GLU A 198 -7.60 8.64 -7.20
CA GLU A 198 -7.60 10.10 -7.00
C GLU A 198 -8.96 10.61 -6.53
N GLN A 199 -10.05 10.02 -7.03
CA GLN A 199 -11.41 10.40 -6.62
C GLN A 199 -11.68 10.04 -5.15
N LEU A 200 -11.33 8.83 -4.74
CA LEU A 200 -11.45 8.42 -3.34
C LEU A 200 -10.59 9.30 -2.44
N LEU A 201 -9.34 9.54 -2.82
CA LEU A 201 -8.42 10.39 -2.07
C LEU A 201 -8.99 11.80 -1.88
N THR A 202 -9.57 12.38 -2.94
CA THR A 202 -10.21 13.69 -2.88
C THR A 202 -11.42 13.70 -1.94
N HIS A 203 -12.31 12.70 -2.03
CA HIS A 203 -13.46 12.62 -1.16
C HIS A 203 -13.08 12.41 0.31
N MET A 204 -12.07 11.57 0.59
CA MET A 204 -11.54 11.37 1.93
C MET A 204 -10.87 12.63 2.49
N PHE A 205 -10.13 13.36 1.67
CA PHE A 205 -9.55 14.63 2.06
C PHE A 205 -10.62 15.67 2.41
N VAL A 206 -11.67 15.79 1.60
CA VAL A 206 -12.78 16.72 1.91
C VAL A 206 -13.53 16.29 3.17
N LEU A 207 -13.76 14.99 3.37
CA LEU A 207 -14.34 14.45 4.61
C LEU A 207 -13.52 14.86 5.84
N ALA A 208 -12.21 14.64 5.77
CA ALA A 208 -11.28 14.97 6.85
C ALA A 208 -11.29 16.47 7.18
N CYS A 209 -11.37 17.35 6.18
CA CYS A 209 -11.50 18.80 6.41
C CYS A 209 -12.80 19.21 7.14
N THR A 210 -13.79 18.33 7.23
CA THR A 210 -15.04 18.55 7.98
C THR A 210 -15.09 17.82 9.33
N CYS A 211 -14.03 17.08 9.69
CA CYS A 211 -13.96 16.31 10.92
C CYS A 211 -13.72 17.22 12.13
N ASP A 212 -14.27 16.85 13.28
CA ASP A 212 -13.89 17.44 14.56
C ASP A 212 -12.54 16.89 15.07
N SER A 213 -12.09 17.35 16.25
CA SER A 213 -10.80 16.96 16.80
C SER A 213 -10.70 15.45 17.10
N GLU A 214 -11.77 14.85 17.61
CA GLU A 214 -11.77 13.42 17.95
C GLU A 214 -11.80 12.57 16.66
N GLU A 215 -12.60 12.97 15.67
CA GLU A 215 -12.69 12.34 14.36
C GLU A 215 -11.35 12.42 13.59
N ILE A 216 -10.65 13.55 13.70
CA ILE A 216 -9.30 13.70 13.13
C ILE A 216 -8.28 12.82 13.85
N ASN A 217 -8.33 12.69 15.17
CA ASN A 217 -7.41 11.83 15.90
C ASN A 217 -7.61 10.36 15.50
N HIS A 218 -8.87 9.91 15.35
CA HIS A 218 -9.16 8.56 14.84
C HIS A 218 -8.66 8.35 13.41
N LEU A 219 -8.86 9.35 12.53
CA LEU A 219 -8.33 9.29 11.17
C LEU A 219 -6.80 9.20 11.18
N GLN A 220 -6.12 9.97 12.02
CA GLN A 220 -4.67 9.90 12.18
C GLN A 220 -4.23 8.50 12.61
N GLN A 221 -4.88 7.92 13.63
CA GLN A 221 -4.58 6.57 14.08
C GLN A 221 -4.68 5.57 12.91
N LYS A 222 -5.75 5.62 12.10
CA LYS A 222 -5.91 4.76 10.92
C LYS A 222 -4.84 4.99 9.84
N ILE A 223 -4.41 6.23 9.63
CA ILE A 223 -3.30 6.58 8.74
C ILE A 223 -2.00 5.95 9.23
N TYR A 224 -1.68 6.08 10.52
CA TYR A 224 -0.48 5.49 11.12
C TYR A 224 -0.50 3.96 11.08
N GLU A 225 -1.60 3.33 11.49
CA GLU A 225 -1.81 1.88 11.38
C GLU A 225 -1.56 1.38 9.95
N SER A 226 -2.04 2.13 8.96
CA SER A 226 -1.89 1.77 7.55
C SER A 226 -0.46 1.95 7.04
N ILE A 227 0.23 3.02 7.43
CA ILE A 227 1.65 3.24 7.09
C ILE A 227 2.54 2.15 7.71
N LEU A 228 2.23 1.73 8.93
CA LEU A 228 2.94 0.66 9.65
C LEU A 228 2.49 -0.75 9.24
N SER A 229 1.44 -0.87 8.43
CA SER A 229 0.99 -2.16 7.89
C SER A 229 1.92 -2.69 6.80
N ALA A 230 1.82 -3.99 6.52
CA ALA A 230 2.53 -4.62 5.40
C ALA A 230 1.91 -4.30 4.03
N ASN A 231 0.72 -3.68 3.97
CA ASN A 231 0.03 -3.43 2.70
C ASN A 231 0.47 -2.11 2.07
N CYS A 232 1.16 -2.20 0.93
CA CYS A 232 1.70 -1.03 0.22
C CYS A 232 0.64 -0.06 -0.29
N TYR A 233 -0.56 -0.53 -0.66
CA TYR A 233 -1.62 0.34 -1.19
C TYR A 233 -2.30 1.14 -0.10
N SER A 234 -2.61 0.50 1.04
CA SER A 234 -3.12 1.21 2.22
C SER A 234 -2.12 2.24 2.72
N ALA A 235 -0.83 1.88 2.78
CA ALA A 235 0.23 2.80 3.19
C ALA A 235 0.35 3.99 2.21
N LEU A 236 0.41 3.73 0.90
CA LEU A 236 0.52 4.79 -0.12
C LEU A 236 -0.69 5.74 -0.08
N PHE A 237 -1.90 5.20 0.02
CA PHE A 237 -3.12 5.99 0.16
C PHE A 237 -3.05 6.90 1.39
N SER A 238 -2.61 6.33 2.52
CA SER A 238 -2.48 7.04 3.80
C SER A 238 -1.41 8.14 3.76
N SER A 239 -0.25 7.87 3.16
CA SER A 239 0.80 8.85 2.95
C SER A 239 0.32 10.03 2.11
N ASN A 240 -0.39 9.76 1.02
CA ASN A 240 -0.91 10.81 0.13
C ASN A 240 -2.05 11.60 0.79
N LEU A 241 -2.90 10.94 1.58
CA LEU A 241 -3.96 11.61 2.34
C LEU A 241 -3.36 12.54 3.39
N LEU A 242 -2.37 12.06 4.15
CA LEU A 242 -1.65 12.85 5.14
C LEU A 242 -0.93 14.05 4.51
N GLU A 243 -0.34 13.87 3.32
CA GLU A 243 0.27 14.95 2.55
C GLU A 243 -0.74 16.05 2.21
N LEU A 244 -1.94 15.68 1.73
CA LEU A 244 -2.99 16.65 1.44
C LEU A 244 -3.47 17.37 2.71
N LEU A 245 -3.66 16.65 3.82
CA LEU A 245 -4.08 17.22 5.10
C LEU A 245 -3.06 18.21 5.65
N VAL A 246 -1.79 17.85 5.62
CA VAL A 246 -0.70 18.73 6.05
C VAL A 246 -0.68 20.03 5.24
N ARG A 247 -0.95 19.96 3.93
CA ARG A 247 -0.98 21.15 3.06
C ARG A 247 -2.13 22.10 3.34
N SER A 248 -3.25 21.60 3.87
CA SER A 248 -4.41 22.42 4.24
C SER A 248 -4.47 22.80 5.72
N SER A 249 -3.66 22.17 6.57
CA SER A 249 -3.68 22.33 8.03
C SER A 249 -2.69 23.38 8.54
N SER A 250 -2.70 23.62 9.84
CA SER A 250 -1.76 24.51 10.51
C SER A 250 -0.32 23.97 10.47
N ARG A 251 0.65 24.88 10.62
CA ARG A 251 2.08 24.50 10.73
C ARG A 251 2.37 23.60 11.94
N SER A 252 1.63 23.78 13.04
CA SER A 252 1.78 22.94 14.24
C SER A 252 1.39 21.49 13.98
N PHE A 253 0.35 21.26 13.17
CA PHE A 253 -0.06 19.93 12.75
C PHE A 253 1.08 19.22 12.00
N LEU A 254 1.66 19.88 10.99
CA LEU A 254 2.80 19.34 10.23
C LEU A 254 3.97 18.94 11.14
N MET A 255 4.35 19.83 12.06
CA MET A 255 5.43 19.56 13.00
C MET A 255 5.14 18.35 13.90
N GLY A 256 3.90 18.22 14.39
CA GLY A 256 3.47 17.06 15.19
C GLY A 256 3.59 15.75 14.41
N GLN A 257 3.15 15.73 13.15
CA GLN A 257 3.24 14.53 12.31
C GLN A 257 4.70 14.14 12.00
N ILE A 258 5.55 15.11 11.65
CA ILE A 258 6.97 14.84 11.37
C ILE A 258 7.70 14.36 12.62
N SER A 259 7.46 14.99 13.78
CA SER A 259 8.07 14.56 15.05
C SER A 259 7.69 13.12 15.37
N SER A 260 6.40 12.79 15.29
CA SER A 260 5.87 11.45 15.59
C SER A 260 6.44 10.37 14.65
N LEU A 261 6.43 10.64 13.33
CA LEU A 261 7.02 9.73 12.34
C LEU A 261 8.52 9.56 12.51
N THR A 262 9.23 10.63 12.90
CA THR A 262 10.67 10.58 13.11
C THR A 262 11.04 9.75 14.33
N THR A 263 10.34 9.95 15.45
CA THR A 263 10.51 9.13 16.65
C THR A 263 10.18 7.67 16.37
N THR A 264 9.13 7.40 15.60
CA THR A 264 8.75 6.05 15.18
C THR A 264 9.84 5.41 14.32
N TYR A 265 10.38 6.15 13.34
CA TYR A 265 11.47 5.69 12.49
C TYR A 265 12.71 5.32 13.32
N GLN A 266 13.14 6.19 14.23
CA GLN A 266 14.30 5.94 15.09
C GLN A 266 14.11 4.75 16.03
N LYS A 267 12.90 4.54 16.57
CA LYS A 267 12.58 3.36 17.37
C LYS A 267 12.67 2.08 16.53
N LEU A 268 12.16 2.10 15.30
CA LEU A 268 12.15 0.95 14.40
C LEU A 268 13.54 0.63 13.83
N GLU A 269 14.39 1.64 13.60
CA GLU A 269 15.76 1.45 13.09
C GLU A 269 16.64 0.61 14.03
N ASN A 270 16.31 0.55 15.33
CA ASN A 270 17.02 -0.32 16.28
C ASN A 270 16.76 -1.82 16.04
N TYR A 271 15.76 -2.18 15.23
CA TYR A 271 15.43 -3.56 14.91
C TYR A 271 16.04 -3.95 13.54
N GLN A 272 16.88 -4.99 13.53
CA GLN A 272 17.60 -5.43 12.33
C GLN A 272 16.70 -5.71 11.13
N LEU A 273 15.49 -6.21 11.35
CA LEU A 273 14.54 -6.59 10.29
C LEU A 273 13.82 -5.38 9.66
N PHE A 274 13.92 -4.19 10.26
CA PHE A 274 13.23 -3.01 9.74
C PHE A 274 13.73 -2.60 8.35
N ALA A 275 15.05 -2.69 8.11
CA ALA A 275 15.65 -2.32 6.83
C ALA A 275 15.05 -3.09 5.63
N ASP A 276 14.60 -4.33 5.86
CA ASP A 276 14.05 -5.23 4.84
C ASP A 276 12.51 -5.25 4.83
N SER A 277 11.86 -4.40 5.64
CA SER A 277 10.42 -4.41 5.85
C SER A 277 9.70 -3.39 4.95
N PRO A 278 8.42 -3.62 4.57
CA PRO A 278 7.62 -2.64 3.85
C PRO A 278 7.50 -1.29 4.58
N GLN A 279 7.45 -1.33 5.92
CA GLN A 279 7.33 -0.15 6.77
C GLN A 279 8.50 0.82 6.58
N TYR A 280 9.72 0.32 6.37
CA TYR A 280 10.87 1.15 6.05
C TYR A 280 10.62 1.99 4.79
N VAL A 281 10.07 1.38 3.75
CA VAL A 281 9.71 2.08 2.50
C VAL A 281 8.58 3.08 2.74
N HIS A 282 7.53 2.68 3.46
CA HIS A 282 6.34 3.50 3.70
C HIS A 282 6.66 4.76 4.52
N ILE A 283 7.36 4.61 5.65
CA ILE A 283 7.72 5.71 6.53
C ILE A 283 8.69 6.66 5.81
N ARG A 284 9.69 6.11 5.10
CA ARG A 284 10.64 6.91 4.31
C ARG A 284 9.95 7.75 3.26
N TYR A 285 9.02 7.17 2.51
CA TYR A 285 8.23 7.91 1.52
C TYR A 285 7.43 9.04 2.18
N THR A 286 6.75 8.74 3.29
CA THR A 286 5.91 9.70 4.01
C THR A 286 6.74 10.86 4.58
N LEU A 287 7.80 10.56 5.35
CA LEU A 287 8.70 11.56 5.92
C LEU A 287 9.26 12.49 4.85
N ARG A 288 9.76 11.92 3.75
CA ARG A 288 10.32 12.68 2.64
C ARG A 288 9.30 13.57 1.95
N SER A 289 8.03 13.15 1.87
CA SER A 289 6.98 13.98 1.30
C SER A 289 6.63 15.14 2.22
N LEU A 290 6.39 14.86 3.51
CA LEU A 290 6.02 15.88 4.50
C LEU A 290 7.12 16.93 4.70
N TYR A 291 8.40 16.51 4.72
CA TYR A 291 9.52 17.42 4.95
C TYR A 291 9.65 18.50 3.86
N LYS A 292 9.17 18.25 2.63
CA LYS A 292 9.17 19.26 1.55
C LYS A 292 8.33 20.50 1.92
N TYR A 293 7.31 20.33 2.74
CA TYR A 293 6.38 21.39 3.13
C TYR A 293 6.84 22.17 4.37
N LEU A 294 7.94 21.77 5.02
CA LEU A 294 8.49 22.51 6.14
C LEU A 294 9.12 23.83 5.71
N HIS A 295 8.88 24.88 6.48
CA HIS A 295 9.60 26.14 6.36
C HIS A 295 11.05 26.01 6.85
N THR A 296 11.92 26.88 6.33
CA THR A 296 13.36 26.94 6.60
C THR A 296 13.68 26.91 8.10
N GLU A 297 12.99 27.71 8.92
CA GLU A 297 13.21 27.77 10.37
C GLU A 297 12.99 26.42 11.07
N HIS A 298 11.93 25.71 10.68
CA HIS A 298 11.61 24.40 11.24
C HIS A 298 12.58 23.31 10.76
N LYS A 299 13.06 23.38 9.52
CA LYS A 299 14.12 22.50 9.01
C LYS A 299 15.41 22.66 9.79
N ILE A 300 15.80 23.92 10.11
CA ILE A 300 16.98 24.20 10.93
C ILE A 300 16.79 23.67 12.35
N ARG A 301 15.62 23.88 12.97
CA ARG A 301 15.33 23.35 14.31
C ARG A 301 15.41 21.83 14.36
N MET A 302 14.85 21.13 13.38
CA MET A 302 14.93 19.68 13.29
C MET A 302 16.38 19.21 13.10
N TYR A 303 17.14 19.88 12.24
CA TYR A 303 18.57 19.59 12.07
C TYR A 303 19.36 19.73 13.38
N ASN A 304 19.12 20.78 14.15
CA ASN A 304 19.81 21.00 15.42
C ASN A 304 19.48 19.92 16.46
N ASN A 305 18.25 19.39 16.45
CA ASN A 305 17.84 18.32 17.34
C ASN A 305 18.36 16.94 16.91
N GLN A 306 18.64 16.76 15.62
CA GLN A 306 19.06 15.49 15.01
C GLN A 306 20.30 15.71 14.16
N LEU A 307 21.39 16.05 14.85
CA LEU A 307 22.65 16.35 14.19
C LEU A 307 23.11 15.17 13.33
N ILE A 308 23.47 15.48 12.09
CA ILE A 308 23.96 14.50 11.13
C ILE A 308 25.35 13.96 11.49
N CYS A 309 26.07 14.65 12.38
CA CYS A 309 27.35 14.17 12.91
C CYS A 309 27.21 12.93 13.79
N ASP A 310 26.00 12.64 14.29
CA ASP A 310 25.72 11.40 15.01
C ASP A 310 25.35 10.30 14.01
N GLU A 311 26.16 9.23 13.97
CA GLU A 311 25.96 8.11 13.04
C GLU A 311 24.57 7.44 13.22
N LYS A 312 23.97 7.56 14.42
CA LYS A 312 22.62 7.07 14.70
C LYS A 312 21.54 7.75 13.85
N ASN A 313 21.81 8.96 13.36
CA ASN A 313 20.85 9.72 12.55
C ASN A 313 21.07 9.54 11.04
N PHE A 314 22.07 8.76 10.60
CA PHE A 314 22.32 8.55 9.17
C PHE A 314 21.12 7.91 8.47
N GLY A 315 20.48 6.90 9.05
CA GLY A 315 19.30 6.28 8.44
C GLY A 315 18.18 7.29 8.22
N LEU A 316 17.88 8.09 9.24
CA LEU A 316 16.86 9.14 9.18
C LEU A 316 17.18 10.19 8.10
N TRP A 317 18.41 10.69 8.04
CA TRP A 317 18.80 11.66 7.02
C TRP A 317 18.85 11.08 5.61
N SER A 318 19.11 9.78 5.46
CA SER A 318 18.91 9.08 4.17
C SER A 318 17.43 8.97 3.79
N ALA A 319 16.54 8.85 4.80
CA ALA A 319 15.11 8.80 4.58
C ALA A 319 14.57 10.17 4.09
N ILE A 320 14.91 11.25 4.80
CA ILE A 320 14.48 12.63 4.50
C ILE A 320 15.16 13.16 3.23
N GLY A 321 16.47 12.94 3.11
CA GLY A 321 17.33 13.41 2.05
C GLY A 321 17.88 14.81 2.29
N ILE A 322 19.20 14.95 2.16
CA ILE A 322 19.96 16.16 2.54
C ILE A 322 19.65 17.34 1.64
N LYS A 323 19.38 17.10 0.36
CA LYS A 323 18.93 18.12 -0.59
C LYS A 323 17.66 18.88 -0.21
N SER A 324 16.97 18.45 0.85
CA SER A 324 15.77 19.13 1.35
C SER A 324 16.08 20.20 2.40
N LEU A 325 17.33 20.27 2.87
CA LEU A 325 17.83 21.29 3.79
C LEU A 325 17.93 22.68 3.12
N PRO A 326 17.96 23.77 3.91
CA PRO A 326 18.25 25.10 3.39
C PRO A 326 19.66 25.19 2.79
N GLU A 327 19.81 25.94 1.68
CA GLU A 327 21.07 26.05 0.92
C GLU A 327 22.27 26.44 1.81
N GLU A 328 22.08 27.37 2.75
CA GLU A 328 23.11 27.85 3.67
C GLU A 328 23.71 26.73 4.54
N LEU A 329 22.90 25.75 4.94
CA LEU A 329 23.32 24.64 5.79
C LEU A 329 23.71 23.41 4.97
N GLN A 330 23.07 23.24 3.81
CA GLN A 330 23.22 22.10 2.93
C GLN A 330 24.68 21.93 2.48
N SER A 331 25.33 22.98 1.96
CA SER A 331 26.70 22.86 1.42
C SER A 331 27.71 22.36 2.45
N ARG A 332 27.67 22.93 3.67
CA ARG A 332 28.55 22.53 4.78
C ARG A 332 28.34 21.08 5.21
N VAL A 333 27.07 20.66 5.28
CA VAL A 333 26.69 19.29 5.68
C VAL A 333 27.10 18.28 4.61
N GLU A 334 26.89 18.62 3.34
CA GLU A 334 27.27 17.78 2.21
C GLU A 334 28.79 17.58 2.13
N GLU A 335 29.60 18.63 2.33
CA GLU A 335 31.06 18.52 2.39
C GLU A 335 31.52 17.56 3.51
N GLN A 336 30.95 17.69 4.71
CA GLN A 336 31.28 16.82 5.85
C GLN A 336 30.96 15.34 5.56
N ILE A 337 29.85 15.07 4.88
CA ILE A 337 29.43 13.71 4.55
C ILE A 337 30.29 13.10 3.46
N VAL A 338 30.61 13.88 2.41
CA VAL A 338 31.50 13.42 1.35
C VAL A 338 32.88 13.08 1.92
N GLU A 339 33.41 13.91 2.83
CA GLU A 339 34.70 13.66 3.48
C GLU A 339 34.65 12.42 4.39
N THR A 340 33.57 12.25 5.15
CA THR A 340 33.34 11.06 5.98
C THR A 340 33.25 9.78 5.12
N LEU A 341 32.55 9.85 3.98
CA LEU A 341 32.44 8.75 3.03
C LEU A 341 33.81 8.39 2.45
N LYS A 342 34.61 9.38 2.02
CA LYS A 342 35.97 9.15 1.50
C LYS A 342 36.84 8.43 2.53
N ASN A 343 36.82 8.88 3.78
CA ASN A 343 37.59 8.26 4.85
C ASN A 343 37.16 6.81 5.11
N LYS A 344 35.85 6.52 5.12
CA LYS A 344 35.33 5.15 5.30
C LYS A 344 35.63 4.26 4.09
N LEU A 345 35.44 4.75 2.87
CA LEU A 345 35.80 4.03 1.65
C LEU A 345 37.30 3.74 1.59
N HIS A 346 38.15 4.71 1.93
CA HIS A 346 39.60 4.52 1.99
C HIS A 346 39.99 3.42 2.98
N LYS A 347 39.40 3.43 4.19
CA LYS A 347 39.60 2.36 5.18
C LYS A 347 39.16 1.00 4.64
N VAL A 348 37.97 0.88 4.08
CA VAL A 348 37.40 -0.41 3.59
C VAL A 348 38.11 -0.93 2.33
N LEU A 349 38.65 -0.03 1.50
CA LEU A 349 39.44 -0.41 0.33
C LEU A 349 40.83 -0.92 0.73
N ASN A 350 41.46 -0.35 1.76
CA ASN A 350 42.85 -0.62 2.13
C ASN A 350 43.04 -1.59 3.32
N SER A 351 42.04 -1.78 4.17
CA SER A 351 42.08 -2.77 5.26
C SER A 351 41.55 -4.13 4.78
N GLY A 352 42.29 -5.20 5.11
CA GLY A 352 42.01 -6.56 4.64
C GLY A 352 40.95 -7.33 5.47
N VAL A 353 40.52 -6.79 6.61
CA VAL A 353 39.51 -7.39 7.48
C VAL A 353 38.35 -6.40 7.58
N GLN A 354 37.16 -6.81 7.14
CA GLN A 354 35.96 -6.01 7.15
C GLN A 354 35.02 -6.61 8.19
N SER A 355 34.74 -5.89 9.27
CA SER A 355 33.66 -6.28 10.17
C SER A 355 32.30 -5.97 9.50
N PRO A 356 31.26 -6.78 9.73
CA PRO A 356 29.91 -6.48 9.24
C PRO A 356 29.42 -5.08 9.66
N ASP A 357 29.76 -4.64 10.87
CA ASP A 357 29.37 -3.34 11.43
C ASP A 357 30.01 -2.16 10.66
N GLU A 358 31.26 -2.30 10.21
CA GLU A 358 31.93 -1.30 9.38
C GLU A 358 31.27 -1.18 8.00
N ILE A 359 30.81 -2.30 7.43
CA ILE A 359 30.09 -2.32 6.16
C ILE A 359 28.70 -1.72 6.32
N GLU A 360 27.98 -2.04 7.40
CA GLU A 360 26.66 -1.45 7.67
C GLU A 360 26.75 0.07 7.85
N SER A 361 27.76 0.53 8.61
CA SER A 361 28.04 1.96 8.77
C SER A 361 28.42 2.63 7.45
N LEU A 362 29.15 1.92 6.57
CA LEU A 362 29.46 2.38 5.21
C LEU A 362 28.20 2.46 4.33
N VAL A 363 27.31 1.46 4.39
CA VAL A 363 26.03 1.43 3.67
C VAL A 363 25.16 2.62 4.07
N LYS A 364 25.06 2.91 5.37
CA LYS A 364 24.30 4.06 5.88
C LYS A 364 24.84 5.37 5.33
N ILE A 365 26.15 5.62 5.41
CA ILE A 365 26.73 6.87 4.89
C ILE A 365 26.64 6.96 3.36
N MET A 366 26.76 5.86 2.62
CA MET A 366 26.57 5.84 1.16
C MET A 366 25.13 6.22 0.77
N ASN A 367 24.15 5.67 1.49
CA ASN A 367 22.73 5.97 1.29
C ASN A 367 22.36 7.41 1.67
N VAL A 368 23.04 8.00 2.65
CA VAL A 368 22.92 9.43 2.99
C VAL A 368 23.54 10.28 1.88
N CYS A 369 24.78 9.96 1.52
CA CYS A 369 25.54 10.65 0.48
C CYS A 369 24.75 10.70 -0.81
N ALA A 370 24.15 9.58 -1.28
CA ALA A 370 23.31 9.53 -2.47
C ALA A 370 22.11 10.52 -2.50
N THR A 371 21.81 11.22 -1.40
CA THR A 371 20.79 12.28 -1.34
C THR A 371 21.33 13.71 -1.44
N CYS A 372 22.65 13.91 -1.45
CA CYS A 372 23.34 15.20 -1.58
C CYS A 372 23.31 15.75 -3.01
N SER A 373 23.40 17.08 -3.14
CA SER A 373 23.49 17.78 -4.43
C SER A 373 24.93 17.96 -4.94
N LEU A 374 25.90 18.20 -4.05
CA LEU A 374 27.32 18.43 -4.35
C LEU A 374 28.04 17.20 -4.95
N ILE A 375 27.38 16.04 -4.92
CA ILE A 375 27.90 14.81 -5.53
C ILE A 375 27.96 14.91 -7.06
N ASP A 376 27.17 15.80 -7.67
CA ASP A 376 27.26 16.07 -9.11
C ASP A 376 28.50 16.92 -9.48
N HIS A 377 29.26 17.43 -8.50
CA HIS A 377 30.38 18.38 -8.72
C HIS A 377 31.72 17.98 -8.08
N THR A 378 31.81 16.79 -7.46
CA THR A 378 33.00 16.34 -6.72
C THR A 378 33.78 15.25 -7.46
N ASP A 379 34.68 15.65 -8.37
CA ASP A 379 35.53 14.74 -9.18
C ASP A 379 36.35 13.76 -8.32
N THR A 380 36.75 14.17 -7.12
CA THR A 380 37.56 13.36 -6.19
C THR A 380 36.86 12.10 -5.65
N LEU A 381 35.53 12.00 -5.73
CA LEU A 381 34.79 10.82 -5.27
C LEU A 381 34.73 9.72 -6.35
N GLU A 382 34.92 10.08 -7.62
CA GLU A 382 34.82 9.17 -8.78
C GLU A 382 35.77 7.97 -8.63
N ASP A 383 37.04 8.23 -8.30
CA ASP A 383 38.08 7.21 -8.13
C ASP A 383 37.75 6.19 -7.04
N TYR A 384 37.13 6.63 -5.93
CA TYR A 384 36.73 5.75 -4.83
C TYR A 384 35.57 4.84 -5.23
N VAL A 385 34.59 5.38 -5.95
CA VAL A 385 33.43 4.62 -6.43
C VAL A 385 33.83 3.61 -7.51
N ILE A 386 34.74 3.98 -8.41
CA ILE A 386 35.28 3.05 -9.41
C ILE A 386 36.04 1.91 -8.71
N LYS A 387 36.90 2.22 -7.74
CA LYS A 387 37.62 1.20 -6.95
C LYS A 387 36.67 0.29 -6.16
N ALA A 388 35.56 0.83 -5.66
CA ALA A 388 34.52 0.03 -5.03
C ALA A 388 33.88 -0.95 -6.03
N TRP A 389 33.48 -0.49 -7.22
CA TRP A 389 32.94 -1.36 -8.27
C TRP A 389 33.94 -2.42 -8.73
N THR A 390 35.22 -2.10 -8.91
CA THR A 390 36.22 -3.09 -9.35
C THR A 390 36.51 -4.15 -8.29
N LYS A 391 36.46 -3.80 -7.00
CA LYS A 391 36.57 -4.77 -5.88
C LYS A 391 35.36 -5.72 -5.82
N MET A 392 34.20 -5.29 -6.32
CA MET A 392 32.96 -6.07 -6.36
C MET A 392 32.78 -6.91 -7.63
N CYS A 393 33.72 -6.83 -8.59
CA CYS A 393 33.67 -7.63 -9.80
C CYS A 393 33.63 -9.15 -9.47
N PRO A 394 32.84 -9.95 -10.21
CA PRO A 394 32.82 -11.42 -10.09
C PRO A 394 34.21 -12.06 -10.09
N ASN A 395 35.11 -11.53 -10.93
CA ASN A 395 36.48 -12.03 -11.06
C ASN A 395 37.34 -11.76 -9.82
N ASN A 396 36.97 -10.80 -8.98
CA ASN A 396 37.73 -10.36 -7.80
C ASN A 396 37.06 -10.72 -6.47
N SER A 397 35.78 -11.09 -6.47
CA SER A 397 35.00 -11.37 -5.26
C SER A 397 34.40 -12.78 -5.31
N LYS A 398 34.82 -13.64 -4.37
CA LYS A 398 34.29 -15.01 -4.23
C LYS A 398 32.84 -15.08 -3.71
N PHE A 399 32.19 -13.92 -3.52
CA PHE A 399 30.87 -13.79 -2.90
C PHE A 399 29.72 -13.82 -3.92
N LEU A 400 30.02 -13.81 -5.22
CA LEU A 400 29.02 -14.10 -6.25
C LEU A 400 28.76 -15.60 -6.26
N LEU A 401 27.75 -15.98 -5.48
CA LEU A 401 27.23 -17.34 -5.36
C LEU A 401 26.88 -17.86 -6.76
N PRO A 402 27.57 -18.90 -7.27
CA PRO A 402 27.17 -19.52 -8.52
C PRO A 402 25.83 -20.23 -8.31
N ASN A 403 24.81 -19.80 -9.07
CA ASN A 403 23.54 -20.50 -9.33
C ASN A 403 22.70 -20.96 -8.12
N GLY A 404 22.86 -20.40 -6.92
CA GLY A 404 22.12 -20.81 -5.73
C GLY A 404 21.58 -19.63 -4.93
N ALA A 405 20.44 -19.84 -4.27
CA ALA A 405 19.69 -18.87 -3.46
C ALA A 405 20.58 -18.04 -2.53
N LEU A 406 20.15 -16.79 -2.28
CA LEU A 406 20.81 -15.86 -1.37
C LEU A 406 20.93 -16.48 0.03
N VAL A 407 22.16 -16.81 0.44
CA VAL A 407 22.45 -17.29 1.81
C VAL A 407 22.31 -16.09 2.76
N MET A 408 21.65 -16.27 3.91
CA MET A 408 21.42 -15.19 4.90
C MET A 408 22.71 -14.45 5.30
N GLY A 409 23.87 -15.13 5.31
CA GLY A 409 25.18 -14.54 5.56
C GLY A 409 25.70 -13.58 4.47
N CYS A 410 24.99 -13.41 3.35
CA CYS A 410 25.35 -12.55 2.23
C CYS A 410 24.41 -11.35 2.03
N VAL A 411 23.45 -11.11 2.94
CA VAL A 411 22.50 -9.98 2.83
C VAL A 411 23.22 -8.62 2.87
N TRP A 412 24.26 -8.49 3.69
CA TRP A 412 25.09 -7.28 3.74
C TRP A 412 25.72 -6.93 2.38
N TYR A 413 26.03 -7.94 1.55
CA TYR A 413 26.61 -7.75 0.22
C TYR A 413 25.57 -7.18 -0.75
N LEU A 414 24.32 -7.64 -0.67
CA LEU A 414 23.22 -7.07 -1.44
C LEU A 414 22.95 -5.61 -1.02
N ASN A 415 22.89 -5.34 0.28
CA ASN A 415 22.67 -3.98 0.83
C ASN A 415 23.79 -3.02 0.41
N TYR A 416 25.03 -3.53 0.34
CA TYR A 416 26.15 -2.77 -0.19
C TYR A 416 26.02 -2.46 -1.68
N ILE A 417 25.63 -3.44 -2.51
CA ILE A 417 25.39 -3.21 -3.95
C ILE A 417 24.25 -2.20 -4.15
N GLU A 418 23.16 -2.30 -3.40
CA GLU A 418 22.03 -1.35 -3.49
C GLU A 418 22.44 0.08 -3.13
N ALA A 419 23.26 0.24 -2.09
CA ALA A 419 23.81 1.54 -1.72
C ALA A 419 24.77 2.07 -2.79
N LEU A 420 25.62 1.21 -3.37
CA LEU A 420 26.55 1.58 -4.44
C LEU A 420 25.81 1.97 -5.73
N VAL A 421 24.73 1.26 -6.07
CA VAL A 421 23.83 1.60 -7.17
C VAL A 421 23.21 2.97 -6.94
N SER A 422 22.69 3.23 -5.73
CA SER A 422 22.07 4.51 -5.39
C SER A 422 23.04 5.68 -5.50
N LEU A 423 24.27 5.49 -5.00
CA LEU A 423 25.36 6.47 -5.11
C LEU A 423 25.78 6.71 -6.57
N THR A 424 25.91 5.64 -7.36
CA THR A 424 26.31 5.72 -8.78
C THR A 424 25.24 6.46 -9.61
N ILE A 425 23.96 6.23 -9.33
CA ILE A 425 22.86 6.97 -9.98
C ILE A 425 22.90 8.46 -9.61
N ALA A 426 23.23 8.78 -8.35
CA ALA A 426 23.40 10.17 -7.91
C ALA A 426 24.62 10.85 -8.56
N MET A 427 25.65 10.10 -8.94
CA MET A 427 26.88 10.60 -9.59
C MET A 427 26.84 10.60 -11.13
N LYS A 428 25.65 10.42 -11.74
CA LYS A 428 25.53 10.21 -13.19
C LYS A 428 26.22 11.29 -14.04
N CYS A 429 26.25 12.54 -13.57
CA CYS A 429 26.76 13.69 -14.34
C CYS A 429 28.29 13.70 -14.43
N ILE A 430 28.97 13.37 -13.33
CA ILE A 430 30.44 13.26 -13.27
C ILE A 430 30.90 12.03 -14.04
N LEU A 431 30.22 10.91 -13.81
CA LEU A 431 30.59 9.66 -14.46
C LEU A 431 30.47 9.75 -15.99
N ALA A 432 29.53 10.54 -16.52
CA ALA A 432 29.33 10.73 -17.97
C ALA A 432 30.59 11.15 -18.75
N THR A 433 31.50 11.91 -18.12
CA THR A 433 32.68 12.49 -18.78
C THR A 433 33.93 11.64 -18.63
N GLY A 434 33.90 10.60 -17.78
CA GLY A 434 35.06 9.78 -17.45
C GLY A 434 35.26 8.59 -18.38
N ALA A 435 36.48 8.39 -18.87
CA ALA A 435 36.91 7.15 -19.54
C ALA A 435 36.71 5.89 -18.67
N ASN A 436 36.55 6.09 -17.35
CA ASN A 436 36.34 5.03 -16.36
C ASN A 436 34.91 4.48 -16.33
N MET A 437 33.92 5.10 -16.98
CA MET A 437 32.56 4.57 -17.03
C MET A 437 32.46 3.20 -17.68
N ILE A 438 33.35 2.89 -18.63
CA ILE A 438 33.42 1.55 -19.24
C ILE A 438 33.68 0.48 -18.18
N LYS A 439 34.51 0.77 -17.17
CA LYS A 439 34.83 -0.19 -16.09
C LYS A 439 33.59 -0.50 -15.27
N VAL A 440 32.79 0.51 -14.95
CA VAL A 440 31.52 0.35 -14.22
C VAL A 440 30.51 -0.40 -15.10
N HIS A 441 30.37 -0.03 -16.38
CA HIS A 441 29.54 -0.75 -17.35
C HIS A 441 29.93 -2.23 -17.47
N HIS A 442 31.22 -2.53 -17.54
CA HIS A 442 31.74 -3.90 -17.62
C HIS A 442 31.38 -4.70 -16.36
N VAL A 443 31.61 -4.13 -15.17
CA VAL A 443 31.27 -4.80 -13.90
C VAL A 443 29.76 -5.05 -13.80
N VAL A 444 28.92 -4.04 -14.06
CA VAL A 444 27.45 -4.18 -14.01
C VAL A 444 26.95 -5.18 -15.06
N SER A 445 27.47 -5.13 -16.28
CA SER A 445 27.18 -6.11 -17.34
C SER A 445 27.52 -7.54 -16.90
N SER A 446 28.71 -7.74 -16.34
CA SER A 446 29.16 -9.06 -15.85
C SER A 446 28.27 -9.57 -14.72
N MET A 447 27.95 -8.71 -13.73
CA MET A 447 27.07 -9.06 -12.62
C MET A 447 25.62 -9.35 -13.05
N ILE A 448 25.11 -8.70 -14.12
CA ILE A 448 23.79 -9.04 -14.67
C ILE A 448 23.82 -10.41 -15.38
N GLN A 449 24.91 -10.72 -16.08
CA GLN A 449 25.04 -11.99 -16.81
C GLN A 449 25.23 -13.18 -15.85
N GLU A 450 26.05 -13.02 -14.80
CA GLU A 450 26.49 -14.09 -13.90
C GLU A 450 25.76 -14.10 -12.55
N GLY A 451 25.09 -13.01 -12.16
CA GLY A 451 24.48 -12.85 -10.84
C GLY A 451 23.16 -13.59 -10.63
N ASN A 452 22.76 -13.67 -9.36
CA ASN A 452 21.46 -14.21 -8.93
C ASN A 452 20.29 -13.26 -9.27
N THR A 453 19.06 -13.72 -9.04
CA THR A 453 17.83 -12.97 -9.33
C THR A 453 17.80 -11.61 -8.65
N GLU A 454 18.17 -11.52 -7.38
CA GLU A 454 18.13 -10.30 -6.58
C GLU A 454 19.13 -9.24 -7.10
N VAL A 455 20.38 -9.63 -7.35
CA VAL A 455 21.40 -8.74 -7.94
C VAL A 455 20.96 -8.26 -9.31
N LYS A 456 20.40 -9.14 -10.16
CA LYS A 456 19.82 -8.75 -11.46
C LYS A 456 18.73 -7.69 -11.29
N LEU A 457 17.79 -7.87 -10.37
CA LEU A 457 16.68 -6.95 -10.14
C LEU A 457 17.15 -5.56 -9.68
N VAL A 458 18.17 -5.51 -8.82
CA VAL A 458 18.79 -4.27 -8.34
C VAL A 458 19.52 -3.54 -9.49
N LEU A 459 20.30 -4.27 -10.29
CA LEU A 459 21.17 -3.69 -11.32
C LEU A 459 20.41 -3.23 -12.59
N ILE A 460 19.24 -3.78 -12.91
CA ILE A 460 18.46 -3.39 -14.10
C ILE A 460 18.24 -1.87 -14.16
N LYS A 461 17.90 -1.23 -13.02
CA LYS A 461 17.66 0.22 -12.98
C LYS A 461 18.93 1.02 -13.27
N LEU A 462 20.06 0.61 -12.69
CA LEU A 462 21.36 1.24 -12.93
C LEU A 462 21.76 1.07 -14.40
N PHE A 463 21.62 -0.13 -14.95
CA PHE A 463 21.93 -0.44 -16.34
C PHE A 463 21.22 0.49 -17.33
N PHE A 464 19.91 0.67 -17.19
CA PHE A 464 19.17 1.63 -18.03
C PHE A 464 19.60 3.08 -17.81
N THR A 465 19.91 3.46 -16.57
CA THR A 465 20.36 4.84 -16.27
C THR A 465 21.70 5.13 -16.94
N MET A 466 22.66 4.21 -16.85
CA MET A 466 24.00 4.39 -17.43
C MET A 466 23.96 4.39 -18.97
N MET A 467 23.05 3.65 -19.59
CA MET A 467 22.90 3.64 -21.05
C MET A 467 22.43 4.97 -21.64
N LEU A 468 21.63 5.72 -20.89
CA LEU A 468 21.12 7.02 -21.33
C LEU A 468 22.17 8.13 -21.20
N THR A 469 23.29 7.83 -20.53
CA THR A 469 24.39 8.76 -20.34
C THR A 469 25.26 8.80 -21.60
N PRO A 470 25.57 10.00 -22.15
CA PRO A 470 26.43 10.10 -23.33
C PRO A 470 27.83 9.56 -23.02
N VAL A 471 28.37 8.72 -23.91
CA VAL A 471 29.72 8.15 -23.80
C VAL A 471 30.62 8.81 -24.83
N CYS A 472 31.87 9.10 -24.47
CA CYS A 472 32.89 9.59 -25.39
C CYS A 472 33.04 8.66 -26.62
N ASP A 473 33.18 9.24 -27.81
CA ASP A 473 33.14 8.49 -29.08
C ASP A 473 34.18 7.37 -29.20
N GLU A 474 35.35 7.52 -28.58
CA GLU A 474 36.43 6.52 -28.56
C GLU A 474 36.01 5.20 -27.88
N ASN A 475 35.10 5.27 -26.92
CA ASN A 475 34.68 4.16 -26.07
C ASN A 475 33.32 3.55 -26.48
N LYS A 476 32.65 4.18 -27.44
CA LYS A 476 31.30 3.87 -27.87
C LYS A 476 31.14 2.45 -28.40
N ARG A 477 32.14 1.92 -29.12
CA ARG A 477 32.11 0.54 -29.67
C ARG A 477 32.20 -0.52 -28.57
N ALA A 478 33.07 -0.32 -27.57
CA ALA A 478 33.23 -1.25 -26.46
C ALA A 478 31.96 -1.29 -25.60
N VAL A 479 31.38 -0.12 -25.30
CA VAL A 479 30.12 -0.01 -24.57
C VAL A 479 28.97 -0.63 -25.38
N ASP A 480 28.81 -0.32 -26.67
CA ASP A 480 27.77 -0.91 -27.52
C ASP A 480 27.84 -2.46 -27.50
N THR A 481 29.04 -3.05 -27.48
CA THR A 481 29.23 -4.50 -27.42
C THR A 481 28.80 -5.09 -26.07
N LEU A 482 29.17 -4.45 -24.96
CA LEU A 482 28.76 -4.85 -23.61
C LEU A 482 27.23 -4.76 -23.45
N LEU A 483 26.62 -3.68 -23.93
CA LEU A 483 25.18 -3.49 -23.90
C LEU A 483 24.46 -4.58 -24.69
N LEU A 484 24.90 -4.88 -25.92
CA LEU A 484 24.32 -5.95 -26.75
C LEU A 484 24.35 -7.31 -26.03
N SER A 485 25.49 -7.67 -25.44
CA SER A 485 25.63 -8.93 -24.70
C SER A 485 24.70 -9.01 -23.48
N THR A 486 24.57 -7.91 -22.73
CA THR A 486 23.68 -7.83 -21.56
C THR A 486 22.22 -7.91 -21.94
N PHE A 487 21.81 -7.21 -23.00
CA PHE A 487 20.45 -7.27 -23.53
C PHE A 487 20.08 -8.69 -23.94
N LYS A 488 20.98 -9.37 -24.68
CA LYS A 488 20.75 -10.75 -25.09
C LYS A 488 20.53 -11.66 -23.87
N SER A 489 21.38 -11.56 -22.85
CA SER A 489 21.24 -12.30 -21.60
C SER A 489 19.91 -12.03 -20.88
N LEU A 490 19.47 -10.76 -20.80
CA LEU A 490 18.20 -10.38 -20.16
C LEU A 490 16.97 -10.80 -20.97
N PHE A 491 17.05 -10.79 -22.30
CA PHE A 491 15.98 -11.27 -23.18
C PHE A 491 15.80 -12.79 -23.09
N GLU A 492 16.92 -13.51 -22.98
CA GLU A 492 17.00 -14.97 -22.85
C GLU A 492 16.80 -15.48 -21.40
N GLN A 493 16.50 -14.58 -20.43
CA GLN A 493 16.29 -15.00 -19.05
C GLN A 493 15.07 -15.92 -18.86
N ASN A 494 15.27 -16.96 -18.07
CA ASN A 494 14.25 -17.94 -17.69
C ASN A 494 13.42 -17.47 -16.49
N ASP A 495 13.98 -16.61 -15.63
CA ASP A 495 13.25 -16.04 -14.49
C ASP A 495 12.23 -14.99 -14.95
N ILE A 496 10.95 -15.30 -14.77
CA ILE A 496 9.81 -14.47 -15.17
C ILE A 496 9.83 -13.11 -14.45
N VAL A 497 10.29 -13.05 -13.20
CA VAL A 497 10.32 -11.81 -12.39
C VAL A 497 11.36 -10.85 -12.95
N VAL A 498 12.57 -11.34 -13.23
CA VAL A 498 13.65 -10.54 -13.84
C VAL A 498 13.22 -10.06 -15.23
N LYS A 499 12.63 -10.96 -16.02
CA LYS A 499 12.14 -10.64 -17.37
C LYS A 499 11.08 -9.55 -17.32
N ASN A 500 10.05 -9.67 -16.48
CA ASN A 500 9.01 -8.65 -16.31
C ASN A 500 9.58 -7.30 -15.86
N ARG A 501 10.54 -7.31 -14.91
CA ARG A 501 11.20 -6.08 -14.46
C ARG A 501 11.98 -5.40 -15.56
N PHE A 502 12.72 -6.18 -16.37
CA PHE A 502 13.44 -5.69 -17.54
C PHE A 502 12.50 -5.05 -18.56
N PHE A 503 11.42 -5.73 -18.95
CA PHE A 503 10.45 -5.18 -19.90
C PHE A 503 9.73 -3.92 -19.36
N SER A 504 9.37 -3.90 -18.07
CA SER A 504 8.79 -2.73 -17.42
C SER A 504 9.73 -1.52 -17.45
N ALA A 505 11.02 -1.73 -17.17
CA ALA A 505 12.04 -0.69 -17.26
C ALA A 505 12.25 -0.25 -18.71
N LEU A 506 12.31 -1.19 -19.65
CA LEU A 506 12.42 -0.93 -21.08
C LEU A 506 11.27 -0.04 -21.57
N ARG A 507 10.03 -0.30 -21.12
CA ARG A 507 8.82 0.47 -21.50
C ARG A 507 8.99 1.98 -21.34
N LYS A 508 9.64 2.39 -20.25
CA LYS A 508 9.86 3.81 -19.92
C LYS A 508 10.80 4.50 -20.89
N HIS A 509 11.59 3.74 -21.65
CA HIS A 509 12.65 4.23 -22.51
C HIS A 509 12.54 3.73 -23.97
N ILE A 510 11.39 3.16 -24.38
CA ILE A 510 11.17 2.66 -25.74
C ILE A 510 11.31 3.76 -26.80
N SER A 511 10.99 5.00 -26.46
CA SER A 511 11.07 6.15 -27.37
C SER A 511 12.51 6.63 -27.63
N ASP A 512 13.51 6.04 -26.97
CA ASP A 512 14.91 6.42 -27.17
C ASP A 512 15.52 5.68 -28.38
N LYS A 513 16.06 6.46 -29.33
CA LYS A 513 16.65 5.97 -30.58
C LYS A 513 17.83 5.01 -30.36
N ASN A 514 18.62 5.19 -29.30
CA ASN A 514 19.76 4.33 -29.02
C ASN A 514 19.29 2.95 -28.54
N ILE A 515 18.25 2.93 -27.70
CA ILE A 515 17.64 1.69 -27.20
C ILE A 515 16.95 0.95 -28.34
N GLU A 516 16.20 1.66 -29.19
CA GLU A 516 15.58 1.08 -30.40
C GLU A 516 16.63 0.45 -31.33
N ARG A 517 17.78 1.11 -31.52
CA ARG A 517 18.92 0.59 -32.30
C ARG A 517 19.53 -0.67 -31.69
N ILE A 518 19.66 -0.74 -30.36
CA ILE A 518 20.22 -1.92 -29.67
C ILE A 518 19.22 -3.08 -29.70
N ILE A 519 17.93 -2.81 -29.42
CA ILE A 519 16.86 -3.81 -29.47
C ILE A 519 16.76 -4.39 -30.89
N SER A 520 16.73 -3.55 -31.92
CA SER A 520 16.61 -4.02 -33.31
C SER A 520 17.78 -4.94 -33.70
N LYS A 521 19.01 -4.66 -33.24
CA LYS A 521 20.14 -5.58 -33.43
C LYS A 521 19.92 -6.93 -32.73
N VAL A 522 19.55 -6.94 -31.45
CA VAL A 522 19.37 -8.18 -30.68
C VAL A 522 18.17 -9.01 -31.18
N VAL A 523 17.08 -8.34 -31.52
CA VAL A 523 15.81 -8.97 -31.91
C VAL A 523 15.85 -9.50 -33.35
N ASN A 524 16.56 -8.81 -34.26
CA ASN A 524 16.69 -9.27 -35.64
C ASN A 524 17.61 -10.50 -35.78
N GLU A 525 18.49 -10.73 -34.81
CA GLU A 525 19.38 -11.90 -34.78
C GLU A 525 18.69 -13.20 -34.32
N ASN A 526 17.52 -13.13 -33.66
CA ASN A 526 16.84 -14.31 -33.12
C ASN A 526 15.30 -14.26 -33.31
N SER A 527 14.78 -15.19 -34.11
CA SER A 527 13.35 -15.29 -34.45
C SER A 527 12.43 -15.51 -33.23
N THR A 528 12.92 -16.13 -32.15
CA THR A 528 12.16 -16.34 -30.91
C THR A 528 12.03 -15.06 -30.09
N LEU A 529 13.10 -14.26 -30.03
CA LEU A 529 13.10 -12.94 -29.41
C LEU A 529 12.21 -11.97 -30.18
N GLN A 530 12.17 -12.09 -31.51
CA GLN A 530 11.27 -11.31 -32.38
C GLN A 530 9.80 -11.55 -32.08
N LYS A 531 9.38 -12.81 -31.88
CA LYS A 531 8.01 -13.14 -31.46
C LYS A 531 7.69 -12.58 -30.07
N THR A 532 8.63 -12.71 -29.13
CA THR A 532 8.49 -12.18 -27.76
C THR A 532 8.34 -10.66 -27.75
N TRP A 533 9.17 -9.97 -28.54
CA TRP A 533 9.15 -8.52 -28.71
C TRP A 533 7.89 -8.01 -29.40
N GLN A 534 7.42 -8.69 -30.44
CA GLN A 534 6.16 -8.36 -31.12
C GLN A 534 4.94 -8.53 -30.23
N THR A 535 4.95 -9.55 -29.38
CA THR A 535 3.87 -9.80 -28.40
C THR A 535 3.84 -8.69 -27.36
N TYR A 536 5.01 -8.34 -26.82
CA TYR A 536 5.16 -7.25 -25.86
C TYR A 536 4.78 -5.88 -26.43
N THR A 537 5.24 -5.52 -27.63
CA THR A 537 4.94 -4.22 -28.26
C THR A 537 3.46 -4.04 -28.60
N LYS A 538 2.76 -5.11 -28.99
CA LYS A 538 1.33 -5.07 -29.28
C LYS A 538 0.44 -5.02 -28.02
N ARG A 539 0.87 -5.65 -26.92
CA ARG A 539 -0.01 -5.90 -25.75
C ARG A 539 0.45 -5.23 -24.46
N GLY A 540 1.69 -4.73 -24.41
CA GLY A 540 2.31 -4.17 -23.20
C GLY A 540 2.66 -5.21 -22.13
N THR A 541 2.40 -6.50 -22.36
CA THR A 541 2.64 -7.63 -21.44
C THR A 541 3.06 -8.89 -22.21
N LEU A 542 3.72 -9.83 -21.54
CA LEU A 542 4.29 -11.04 -22.15
C LEU A 542 3.33 -12.26 -22.15
N ASN A 543 2.28 -12.26 -21.33
CA ASN A 543 1.39 -13.42 -21.19
C ASN A 543 0.13 -13.27 -22.05
N GLU A 544 -0.15 -14.29 -22.87
CA GLU A 544 -1.15 -14.21 -23.92
C GLU A 544 -2.61 -14.40 -23.48
N ASN A 545 -2.90 -14.93 -22.29
CA ASN A 545 -4.21 -15.55 -22.00
C ASN A 545 -4.91 -15.12 -20.71
N VAL A 546 -4.56 -13.99 -20.11
CA VAL A 546 -5.16 -13.62 -18.83
C VAL A 546 -5.67 -12.19 -18.92
N ASP A 547 -6.99 -12.03 -18.87
CA ASP A 547 -7.68 -10.74 -18.67
C ASP A 547 -6.93 -9.93 -17.60
N LEU A 548 -6.72 -8.63 -17.81
CA LEU A 548 -5.98 -7.77 -16.87
C LEU A 548 -6.51 -7.94 -15.45
N LYS A 549 -7.84 -8.10 -15.30
CA LYS A 549 -8.50 -8.42 -14.03
C LYS A 549 -8.02 -9.75 -13.44
N THR A 550 -7.91 -10.79 -14.25
CA THR A 550 -7.43 -12.12 -13.83
C THR A 550 -5.92 -12.11 -13.51
N GLN A 551 -5.12 -11.26 -14.18
CA GLN A 551 -3.71 -11.03 -13.83
C GLN A 551 -3.58 -10.34 -12.48
N LEU A 552 -4.40 -9.30 -12.24
CA LEU A 552 -4.45 -8.57 -10.98
C LEU A 552 -4.98 -9.46 -9.84
N ILE A 553 -5.94 -10.34 -10.12
CA ILE A 553 -6.42 -11.37 -9.18
C ILE A 553 -5.28 -12.34 -8.81
N GLY A 554 -4.49 -12.79 -9.79
CA GLY A 554 -3.30 -13.62 -9.53
C GLY A 554 -2.21 -12.93 -8.70
N THR A 555 -2.25 -11.59 -8.59
CA THR A 555 -1.35 -10.83 -7.69
C THR A 555 -1.87 -10.68 -6.25
N ILE A 556 -3.15 -11.01 -5.98
CA ILE A 556 -3.74 -10.97 -4.63
C ILE A 556 -2.95 -11.88 -3.65
N ASP A 557 -2.51 -13.04 -4.14
CA ASP A 557 -1.79 -14.03 -3.33
C ASP A 557 -0.35 -13.63 -3.01
N PHE A 558 0.19 -12.59 -3.67
CA PHE A 558 1.45 -11.95 -3.29
C PHE A 558 1.21 -11.02 -2.09
N LYS A 559 0.69 -11.57 -0.99
CA LYS A 559 0.90 -10.96 0.33
C LYS A 559 2.38 -11.09 0.61
N TYR A 560 3.04 -9.99 0.99
CA TYR A 560 4.38 -10.06 1.56
C TYR A 560 4.31 -10.99 2.77
N ARG A 561 4.72 -12.24 2.58
CA ARG A 561 5.03 -13.14 3.69
C ARG A 561 6.36 -12.64 4.21
N HIS A 562 6.33 -11.98 5.35
CA HIS A 562 7.55 -11.76 6.12
C HIS A 562 8.29 -13.11 6.17
N LYS A 563 9.58 -13.13 5.82
CA LYS A 563 10.47 -14.27 6.17
C LYS A 563 10.69 -14.39 7.68
N CYS A 564 9.81 -13.83 8.51
CA CYS A 564 9.71 -14.15 9.92
C CYS A 564 8.94 -15.47 10.04
N LEU A 565 9.58 -16.60 9.73
CA LEU A 565 9.21 -17.96 10.17
C LEU A 565 10.05 -19.07 9.53
N GLU A 566 11.34 -18.83 9.22
CA GLU A 566 12.30 -19.92 9.12
C GLU A 566 13.59 -19.48 9.82
N SER A 567 13.51 -19.30 11.13
CA SER A 567 14.69 -19.60 11.94
C SER A 567 14.96 -21.09 11.72
N VAL A 568 15.83 -21.41 10.76
CA VAL A 568 16.54 -22.69 10.82
C VAL A 568 17.27 -22.63 12.15
N CYS A 569 16.66 -23.23 13.18
CA CYS A 569 17.44 -23.72 14.31
C CYS A 569 18.55 -24.52 13.66
N MET A 570 19.78 -24.01 13.76
CA MET A 570 20.94 -24.89 13.73
C MET A 570 20.59 -26.00 14.69
N GLU A 571 20.38 -27.20 14.17
CA GLU A 571 20.17 -28.41 14.95
C GLU A 571 21.39 -28.54 15.86
N SER A 572 21.30 -28.00 17.07
CA SER A 572 21.97 -28.63 18.19
C SER A 572 21.20 -29.92 18.40
N SER A 573 21.80 -31.00 17.93
CA SER A 573 21.47 -32.36 18.32
C SER A 573 21.19 -32.40 19.81
N ASP A 574 19.91 -32.49 20.19
CA ASP A 574 19.37 -33.48 21.10
C ASP A 574 17.95 -33.11 21.53
N SER A 575 17.12 -34.15 21.65
CA SER A 575 15.84 -34.22 22.36
C SER A 575 14.56 -33.74 21.65
N GLU A 576 13.77 -34.74 21.27
CA GLU A 576 12.33 -34.74 21.02
C GLU A 576 11.53 -33.80 21.95
N CYS A 577 10.72 -32.89 21.38
CA CYS A 577 9.34 -32.67 21.81
C CYS A 577 8.60 -31.81 20.78
N VAL A 578 7.69 -32.44 20.04
CA VAL A 578 6.72 -31.77 19.18
C VAL A 578 5.56 -31.29 20.05
N THR A 579 5.45 -29.99 20.26
CA THR A 579 4.19 -29.35 20.69
C THR A 579 3.94 -28.11 19.85
N ASN A 580 2.84 -28.17 19.08
CA ASN A 580 2.27 -27.09 18.28
C ASN A 580 2.12 -25.81 19.13
N LYS A 581 2.98 -24.81 18.91
CA LYS A 581 2.73 -23.43 19.35
C LYS A 581 1.99 -22.69 18.25
N ALA A 582 0.77 -22.27 18.60
CA ALA A 582 -0.04 -21.34 17.87
C ALA A 582 0.78 -20.10 17.46
N ASN A 583 0.46 -19.59 16.27
CA ASN A 583 0.98 -18.35 15.70
C ASN A 583 0.95 -17.21 16.74
N SER A 584 2.11 -16.88 17.31
CA SER A 584 2.28 -15.64 18.06
C SER A 584 2.27 -14.49 17.06
N SER A 585 1.21 -13.70 17.09
CA SER A 585 1.11 -12.40 16.44
C SER A 585 2.24 -11.50 16.94
N ASN A 586 3.32 -11.41 16.17
CA ASN A 586 4.27 -10.31 16.33
C ASN A 586 3.52 -9.00 16.02
N PHE A 587 3.67 -8.01 16.90
CA PHE A 587 2.86 -6.80 17.06
C PHE A 587 1.60 -7.00 17.89
N ASP A 588 1.78 -7.26 19.19
CA ASP A 588 0.78 -6.86 20.17
C ASP A 588 0.58 -5.33 20.06
N PHE A 589 -0.60 -4.93 19.61
CA PHE A 589 -1.05 -3.55 19.40
C PHE A 589 -1.11 -2.69 20.68
N ALA A 590 -0.66 -3.21 21.83
CA ALA A 590 -0.74 -2.55 23.13
C ALA A 590 0.21 -1.35 23.28
N ASP A 591 1.24 -1.21 22.44
CA ASP A 591 2.22 -0.12 22.54
C ASP A 591 1.87 1.13 21.69
N ILE A 592 0.84 1.05 20.83
CA ILE A 592 0.40 2.21 20.02
C ILE A 592 -0.30 3.25 20.91
N ASP A 593 -1.01 2.82 21.97
CA ASP A 593 -1.71 3.75 22.86
C ASP A 593 -0.74 4.64 23.65
N THR A 594 0.46 4.14 23.96
CA THR A 594 1.50 4.94 24.65
C THR A 594 2.19 6.00 23.76
N LEU A 595 1.99 5.96 22.44
CA LEU A 595 2.57 6.95 21.50
C LEU A 595 1.75 8.24 21.42
N PHE A 596 0.51 8.26 21.92
CA PHE A 596 -0.42 9.40 21.77
C PHE A 596 -0.78 10.10 23.09
N GLU A 597 -0.26 9.65 24.23
CA GLU A 597 -0.43 10.36 25.51
C GLU A 597 0.57 11.53 25.60
N ALA A 598 0.14 12.70 25.14
CA ALA A 598 0.77 13.96 25.50
C ALA A 598 0.38 14.36 26.94
N GLU A 599 1.38 14.79 27.70
CA GLU A 599 1.33 15.32 29.07
C GLU A 599 0.01 16.05 29.42
N SER A 600 -0.86 15.38 30.17
CA SER A 600 -1.84 16.04 31.05
C SER A 600 -2.13 15.15 32.24
N ASP A 601 -2.04 15.74 33.42
CA ASP A 601 -2.11 15.07 34.72
C ASP A 601 -3.46 14.34 34.95
N SER A 602 -3.35 13.15 35.55
CA SER A 602 -4.37 12.39 36.30
C SER A 602 -5.59 11.83 35.56
N GLU A 603 -5.57 10.52 35.25
CA GLU A 603 -6.52 9.49 35.74
C GLU A 603 -6.14 8.07 35.21
N PRO A 604 -6.56 6.96 35.87
CA PRO A 604 -5.77 5.74 35.91
C PRO A 604 -5.99 4.77 34.74
N ALA A 605 -4.88 4.19 34.28
CA ALA A 605 -4.83 3.06 33.36
C ALA A 605 -5.71 1.89 33.83
N CYS A 606 -6.51 1.35 32.91
CA CYS A 606 -7.31 0.15 33.12
C CYS A 606 -6.40 -1.06 33.31
N LYS A 607 -5.98 -1.34 34.55
CA LYS A 607 -5.29 -2.58 34.91
C LYS A 607 -6.26 -3.74 34.67
N LYS A 608 -5.88 -4.68 33.79
CA LYS A 608 -6.45 -6.04 33.83
C LYS A 608 -6.31 -6.55 35.27
N VAL A 609 -7.44 -6.87 35.88
CA VAL A 609 -7.51 -7.36 37.26
C VAL A 609 -6.76 -8.70 37.33
N LYS A 610 -5.66 -8.76 38.09
CA LYS A 610 -5.12 -10.03 38.55
C LYS A 610 -6.09 -10.54 39.61
N LEU A 611 -6.89 -11.55 39.27
CA LEU A 611 -7.71 -12.25 40.25
C LEU A 611 -6.79 -13.10 41.14
N ASP A 612 -6.96 -13.02 42.46
CA ASP A 612 -6.25 -13.85 43.41
C ASP A 612 -6.76 -15.30 43.33
N THR A 613 -5.91 -16.28 43.65
CA THR A 613 -6.24 -17.71 43.52
C THR A 613 -7.44 -18.17 44.35
N SER A 614 -7.77 -17.47 45.45
CA SER A 614 -8.99 -17.75 46.24
C SER A 614 -10.27 -17.39 45.49
N ASP A 615 -10.24 -16.33 44.69
CA ASP A 615 -11.40 -15.85 43.95
C ASP A 615 -11.71 -16.76 42.77
N VAL A 616 -10.66 -17.39 42.20
CA VAL A 616 -10.79 -18.40 41.14
C VAL A 616 -11.49 -19.65 41.67
N GLU A 617 -11.13 -20.14 42.86
CA GLU A 617 -11.78 -21.29 43.48
C GLU A 617 -13.26 -21.00 43.82
N GLU A 618 -13.58 -19.80 44.30
CA GLU A 618 -14.96 -19.40 44.58
C GLU A 618 -15.80 -19.31 43.30
N ILE A 619 -15.23 -18.79 42.20
CA ILE A 619 -15.89 -18.73 40.90
C ILE A 619 -16.14 -20.14 40.34
N ILE A 620 -15.17 -21.04 40.45
CA ILE A 620 -15.32 -22.43 40.02
C ILE A 620 -16.41 -23.13 40.85
N ALA A 621 -16.39 -23.00 42.17
CA ALA A 621 -17.40 -23.60 43.05
C ALA A 621 -18.83 -23.10 42.75
N ARG A 622 -18.97 -21.82 42.38
CA ARG A 622 -20.27 -21.26 41.95
C ARG A 622 -20.71 -21.81 40.59
N LEU A 623 -19.80 -21.92 39.63
CA LEU A 623 -20.09 -22.53 38.33
C LEU A 623 -20.51 -24.00 38.47
N GLU A 624 -19.87 -24.76 39.35
CA GLU A 624 -20.23 -26.15 39.64
C GLU A 624 -21.63 -26.26 40.25
N ASN A 625 -21.96 -25.40 41.22
CA ASN A 625 -23.28 -25.40 41.85
C ASN A 625 -24.39 -24.96 40.86
N ASP A 626 -24.15 -23.90 40.10
CA ASP A 626 -25.12 -23.38 39.12
C ASP A 626 -25.32 -24.38 37.97
N ALA A 627 -24.27 -25.06 37.51
CA ALA A 627 -24.37 -26.14 36.52
C ALA A 627 -25.16 -27.33 37.06
N SER A 628 -24.95 -27.70 38.33
CA SER A 628 -25.73 -28.75 38.99
C SER A 628 -27.22 -28.39 39.06
N GLN A 629 -27.55 -27.15 39.42
CA GLN A 629 -28.94 -26.67 39.45
C GLN A 629 -29.58 -26.64 38.05
N LEU A 630 -28.84 -26.15 37.05
CA LEU A 630 -29.29 -26.14 35.65
C LEU A 630 -29.55 -27.54 35.09
N SER A 631 -28.75 -28.53 35.51
CA SER A 631 -28.93 -29.94 35.10
C SER A 631 -30.19 -30.60 35.67
N GLN A 632 -30.74 -30.06 36.77
CA GLN A 632 -31.96 -30.56 37.41
C GLN A 632 -33.24 -29.95 36.83
N VAL A 633 -33.13 -28.94 35.96
CA VAL A 633 -34.27 -28.32 35.28
C VAL A 633 -34.77 -29.23 34.16
N LYS A 634 -36.08 -29.54 34.13
CA LYS A 634 -36.68 -30.41 33.11
C LYS A 634 -36.42 -29.89 31.69
N GLU A 635 -35.98 -30.78 30.78
CA GLU A 635 -35.57 -30.46 29.39
C GLU A 635 -36.59 -29.61 28.60
N ASN A 636 -37.87 -29.73 28.92
CA ASN A 636 -38.97 -29.07 28.21
C ASN A 636 -39.08 -27.56 28.49
N VAL A 637 -38.29 -27.02 29.42
CA VAL A 637 -38.26 -25.59 29.77
C VAL A 637 -37.21 -24.83 28.94
N PHE A 638 -36.21 -25.53 28.39
CA PHE A 638 -35.15 -24.89 27.62
C PHE A 638 -35.57 -24.64 26.16
N THR A 639 -35.76 -23.38 25.79
CA THR A 639 -35.80 -22.93 24.40
C THR A 639 -34.45 -23.11 23.71
N ARG A 640 -34.44 -23.11 22.38
CA ARG A 640 -33.22 -23.27 21.57
C ARG A 640 -32.16 -22.21 21.89
N ASP A 641 -32.60 -20.96 22.08
CA ASP A 641 -31.73 -19.84 22.46
C ASP A 641 -31.05 -20.05 23.83
N TYR A 642 -31.72 -20.69 24.81
CA TYR A 642 -31.08 -21.00 26.07
C TYR A 642 -30.01 -22.09 25.92
N LYS A 643 -30.23 -23.08 25.05
CA LYS A 643 -29.23 -24.13 24.76
C LYS A 643 -28.02 -23.55 24.04
N ASP A 644 -28.23 -22.67 23.07
CA ASP A 644 -27.15 -22.01 22.33
C ASP A 644 -26.31 -21.09 23.24
N ARG A 645 -26.94 -20.43 24.22
CA ARG A 645 -26.21 -19.66 25.25
C ARG A 645 -25.37 -20.53 26.18
N VAL A 646 -25.88 -21.69 26.58
CA VAL A 646 -25.10 -22.64 27.41
C VAL A 646 -23.91 -23.18 26.62
N ILE A 647 -24.11 -23.49 25.33
CA ILE A 647 -23.01 -23.91 24.43
C ILE A 647 -21.96 -22.80 24.30
N GLY A 648 -22.37 -21.54 24.08
CA GLY A 648 -21.44 -20.43 23.99
C GLY A 648 -20.61 -20.21 25.26
N VAL A 649 -21.21 -20.40 26.45
CA VAL A 649 -20.46 -20.36 27.72
C VAL A 649 -19.47 -21.53 27.83
N CYS A 650 -19.86 -22.74 27.42
CA CYS A 650 -18.96 -23.89 27.39
C CYS A 650 -17.77 -23.68 26.44
N GLU A 651 -18.00 -23.08 25.28
CA GLU A 651 -16.93 -22.73 24.33
C GLU A 651 -15.99 -21.66 24.87
N MET A 652 -16.50 -20.65 25.58
CA MET A 652 -15.67 -19.63 26.23
C MET A 652 -14.80 -20.22 27.34
N LEU A 653 -15.32 -21.18 28.11
CA LEU A 653 -14.58 -21.87 29.18
C LEU A 653 -13.61 -22.92 28.63
N ARG A 654 -13.76 -23.35 27.37
CA ARG A 654 -12.89 -24.36 26.73
C ARG A 654 -11.42 -23.94 26.70
N ASN A 655 -11.16 -22.64 26.55
CA ASN A 655 -9.82 -22.06 26.57
C ASN A 655 -9.09 -22.18 27.92
N ILE A 656 -9.78 -22.62 28.99
CA ILE A 656 -9.20 -22.85 30.32
C ILE A 656 -8.88 -24.35 30.52
N ILE A 657 -9.47 -25.23 29.73
CA ILE A 657 -9.38 -26.69 29.85
C ILE A 657 -8.29 -27.28 28.93
N ASP A 658 -8.00 -26.63 27.80
CA ASP A 658 -6.87 -26.91 26.90
C ASP A 658 -5.63 -26.09 27.28
#